data_AF-A0A848KJ36-F1
#
_entry.id   AF-A0A848KJ36-F1
#
_cell.length_a   1.000
_cell.length_b   1.000
_cell.length_c   1.000
_cell.angle_alpha   90.00
_cell.angle_beta   90.00
_cell.angle_gamma   90.00
#
_symmetry.space_group_name_H-M   'P 1'
#
loop_
_entity.id
_entity.type
_entity.pdbx_description
1 polymer ?
#
loop_
_entity_poly.entity_id
_entity_poly.type
_entity_poly.pdbx_seq_one_letter_code
_entity_poly.pdbx_strand_id
1 'polypeptide(L)'
;MKLSELQTHRAAGVLLGTAAGDALGAGYEFTHPTAGNAIDMIGGGPFNWAPGEWTDDTSMALGIALAAADGADIRTGPGLDAVAARFVEWLDTNPADIGNQTRTVLQHRSQSAIEMQRHAGELQGRTAGNGSLMRTAPVALAYLDDAQACIDAAAAISSLTHYDERAIQACKLWSFAIRHAVLEGNLDGVGLFLDQAEKDVADFWRPLITQAEIGEPSDFANNGWVVHALQTAWWAITKADSSGPQHLQAALELCILAGGDTDTTAAIAGGLLGARWGASAIPARWRRILHGYPGLRADDLVRLAVKVANKGGDDREGWPSVGVVDYSKFRTNNIATHPHDSGVTVSGADFYRDKKYDAVVSLCRVGRAPIRGEHLQFWLIDSGDERNANLEFVLDDAARTVQQLRDEGKTVLLHCVEGRSRTPSVAARYSILLGRNPEDVLKVMPWAKPKESLWSVATQTKPARPIVDVVEGDITTMHVDAIVNAANRRLLGGGGVDGAIHRAGGPAILEECKVLRATSLPDGLTVGAAVATTAGKLNAKWVVHTVGPRYSGSEDRSELLRAAYTRSLALADSLGVGSIAFPLISGGSYGWPKADAIAQQVKAVTTSQTSVSRITLVAYSSELAQLTRKLLKSQRD
;
A
#
# COMPACT_ATOMS: atom_id res chain seq x y z
N MET A 1 12.84 15.93 -17.25
CA MET A 1 11.44 15.52 -17.59
C MET A 1 10.44 16.31 -16.74
N LYS A 2 9.19 16.52 -17.18
CA LYS A 2 8.12 17.10 -16.34
C LYS A 2 7.16 15.98 -15.90
N LEU A 3 7.04 15.76 -14.59
CA LEU A 3 6.18 14.72 -14.04
C LEU A 3 4.70 15.15 -14.05
N SER A 4 3.81 14.16 -14.19
CA SER A 4 2.39 14.35 -13.89
C SER A 4 2.15 14.47 -12.38
N GLU A 5 0.94 14.89 -11.96
CA GLU A 5 0.60 14.94 -10.53
C GLU A 5 0.66 13.55 -9.88
N LEU A 6 0.19 12.50 -10.57
CA LEU A 6 0.26 11.12 -10.07
C LEU A 6 1.70 10.62 -9.98
N GLN A 7 2.54 10.92 -10.96
CA GLN A 7 3.97 10.58 -10.91
C GLN A 7 4.69 11.33 -9.78
N THR A 8 4.37 12.61 -9.57
CA THR A 8 4.92 13.40 -8.45
C THR A 8 4.46 12.83 -7.10
N HIS A 9 3.20 12.44 -7.00
CA HIS A 9 2.64 11.81 -5.81
C HIS A 9 3.28 10.44 -5.51
N ARG A 10 3.58 9.66 -6.56
CA ARG A 10 4.33 8.40 -6.47
C ARG A 10 5.79 8.61 -6.08
N ALA A 11 6.46 9.60 -6.66
CA ALA A 11 7.81 10.00 -6.27
C ALA A 11 7.88 10.39 -4.77
N ALA A 12 6.91 11.18 -4.29
CA ALA A 12 6.80 11.53 -2.87
C ALA A 12 6.65 10.31 -1.95
N GLY A 13 5.98 9.25 -2.45
CA GLY A 13 5.78 8.02 -1.70
C GLY A 13 7.06 7.21 -1.48
N VAL A 14 8.11 7.39 -2.28
CA VAL A 14 9.33 6.57 -2.20
C VAL A 14 10.04 6.73 -0.86
N LEU A 15 10.43 7.96 -0.50
CA LEU A 15 11.11 8.20 0.79
C LEU A 15 10.17 7.98 1.97
N LEU A 16 8.90 8.39 1.83
CA LEU A 16 7.92 8.25 2.90
C LEU A 16 7.59 6.77 3.20
N GLY A 17 7.48 5.96 2.15
CA GLY A 17 7.26 4.51 2.27
C GLY A 17 8.47 3.79 2.82
N THR A 18 9.69 4.17 2.40
CA THR A 18 10.94 3.65 2.98
C THR A 18 10.97 3.89 4.50
N ALA A 19 10.76 5.15 4.91
CA ALA A 19 10.75 5.53 6.32
C ALA A 19 9.62 4.89 7.12
N ALA A 20 8.44 4.75 6.54
CA ALA A 20 7.32 4.09 7.20
C ALA A 20 7.56 2.58 7.38
N GLY A 21 8.20 1.92 6.42
CA GLY A 21 8.59 0.51 6.53
C GLY A 21 9.63 0.30 7.62
N ASP A 22 10.71 1.07 7.56
CA ASP A 22 11.79 1.11 8.56
C ASP A 22 11.22 1.28 9.98
N ALA A 23 10.54 2.40 10.25
CA ALA A 23 10.02 2.71 11.58
C ALA A 23 8.95 1.73 12.08
N LEU A 24 8.24 1.05 11.17
CA LEU A 24 7.31 -0.02 11.53
C LEU A 24 8.07 -1.27 12.00
N GLY A 25 9.18 -1.60 11.34
CA GLY A 25 9.98 -2.80 11.64
C GLY A 25 10.95 -2.65 12.79
N ALA A 26 11.39 -1.44 13.12
CA ALA A 26 12.42 -1.17 14.14
C ALA A 26 12.11 -1.79 15.51
N GLY A 27 10.84 -1.79 15.93
CA GLY A 27 10.41 -2.35 17.22
C GLY A 27 10.37 -3.89 17.28
N TYR A 28 10.38 -4.54 16.11
CA TYR A 28 10.21 -5.98 15.96
C TYR A 28 11.49 -6.69 15.50
N GLU A 29 12.57 -5.96 15.32
CA GLU A 29 13.85 -6.50 14.85
C GLU A 29 14.31 -7.68 15.73
N PHE A 30 14.70 -8.77 15.08
CA PHE A 30 15.06 -10.06 15.70
C PHE A 30 13.94 -10.74 16.52
N THR A 31 12.68 -10.36 16.30
CA THR A 31 11.51 -11.03 16.86
C THR A 31 10.71 -11.79 15.78
N HIS A 32 9.78 -12.65 16.21
CA HIS A 32 8.84 -13.35 15.33
C HIS A 32 7.41 -13.12 15.84
N PRO A 33 6.77 -12.00 15.48
CA PRO A 33 5.41 -11.71 15.91
C PRO A 33 4.42 -12.74 15.35
N THR A 34 3.47 -13.19 16.18
CA THR A 34 2.43 -14.13 15.73
C THR A 34 1.30 -13.41 15.00
N ALA A 35 0.76 -14.04 13.95
CA ALA A 35 -0.44 -13.58 13.26
C ALA A 35 -1.61 -13.42 14.25
N GLY A 36 -1.99 -12.18 14.56
CA GLY A 36 -3.02 -11.84 15.54
C GLY A 36 -2.72 -10.61 16.39
N ASN A 37 -1.44 -10.24 16.53
CA ASN A 37 -1.07 -8.95 17.13
C ASN A 37 -1.25 -7.82 16.11
N ALA A 38 -1.81 -6.70 16.55
CA ALA A 38 -1.82 -5.48 15.75
C ALA A 38 -0.35 -5.02 15.57
N ILE A 39 0.10 -5.00 14.32
CA ILE A 39 1.41 -4.47 13.97
C ILE A 39 1.28 -2.95 13.86
N ASP A 40 2.12 -2.22 14.59
CA ASP A 40 2.14 -0.76 14.56
C ASP A 40 3.54 -0.22 14.90
N MET A 41 3.76 1.08 14.76
CA MET A 41 5.04 1.74 15.07
C MET A 41 5.25 1.86 16.58
N ILE A 42 5.53 0.74 17.23
CA ILE A 42 5.58 0.62 18.70
C ILE A 42 6.87 1.17 19.33
N GLY A 43 7.92 1.40 18.54
CA GLY A 43 9.27 1.66 19.08
C GLY A 43 9.82 0.44 19.83
N GLY A 44 10.74 0.65 20.77
CA GLY A 44 11.39 -0.43 21.50
C GLY A 44 12.48 -1.11 20.67
N GLY A 45 12.43 -2.43 20.55
CA GLY A 45 13.46 -3.19 19.83
C GLY A 45 14.84 -3.16 20.53
N PRO A 46 15.90 -3.64 19.85
CA PRO A 46 17.24 -3.81 20.44
C PRO A 46 17.90 -2.50 20.87
N PHE A 47 17.53 -1.38 20.24
CA PHE A 47 18.10 -0.05 20.50
C PHE A 47 17.16 0.89 21.27
N ASN A 48 16.00 0.39 21.72
CA ASN A 48 14.99 1.16 22.45
C ASN A 48 14.52 2.42 21.69
N TRP A 49 14.18 2.24 20.41
CA TRP A 49 13.66 3.25 19.50
C TRP A 49 12.41 3.93 20.04
N ALA A 50 12.24 5.23 19.76
CA ALA A 50 10.95 5.88 20.01
C ALA A 50 9.88 5.40 19.02
N PRO A 51 8.58 5.41 19.39
CA PRO A 51 7.50 5.15 18.45
C PRO A 51 7.57 6.03 17.20
N GLY A 52 7.65 5.41 16.03
CA GLY A 52 7.78 6.09 14.74
C GLY A 52 9.19 6.60 14.43
N GLU A 53 10.20 6.26 15.24
CA GLU A 53 11.60 6.53 14.94
C GLU A 53 12.13 5.54 13.90
N TRP A 54 12.76 6.06 12.84
CA TRP A 54 13.44 5.26 11.82
C TRP A 54 14.94 5.06 12.12
N THR A 55 15.52 4.00 11.58
CA THR A 55 16.86 3.48 11.88
C THR A 55 17.91 3.94 10.84
N ASP A 56 18.96 3.14 10.63
CA ASP A 56 20.02 3.44 9.67
C ASP A 56 19.56 3.32 8.21
N ASP A 57 18.57 2.47 7.89
CA ASP A 57 18.01 2.32 6.54
C ASP A 57 17.58 3.68 5.97
N THR A 58 16.69 4.37 6.68
CA THR A 58 16.19 5.68 6.28
C THR A 58 17.24 6.76 6.46
N SER A 59 18.01 6.73 7.55
CA SER A 59 19.04 7.75 7.80
C SER A 59 20.06 7.82 6.67
N MET A 60 20.53 6.67 6.19
CA MET A 60 21.44 6.61 5.06
C MET A 60 20.74 6.89 3.73
N ALA A 61 19.49 6.45 3.54
CA ALA A 61 18.71 6.84 2.36
C ALA A 61 18.58 8.37 2.24
N LEU A 62 18.36 9.06 3.36
CA LEU A 62 18.28 10.52 3.40
C LEU A 62 19.62 11.18 3.08
N GLY A 63 20.75 10.58 3.45
CA GLY A 63 22.06 11.05 3.01
C GLY A 63 22.19 11.12 1.48
N ILE A 64 21.71 10.08 0.78
CA ILE A 64 21.67 10.04 -0.69
C ILE A 64 20.70 11.09 -1.24
N ALA A 65 19.49 11.14 -0.68
CA ALA A 65 18.45 12.07 -1.12
C ALA A 65 18.88 13.54 -0.95
N LEU A 66 19.53 13.88 0.16
CA LEU A 66 20.03 15.23 0.45
C LEU A 66 21.17 15.62 -0.50
N ALA A 67 22.07 14.69 -0.85
CA ALA A 67 23.10 14.95 -1.86
C ALA A 67 22.51 15.19 -3.25
N ALA A 68 21.44 14.45 -3.61
CA ALA A 68 20.74 14.62 -4.88
C ALA A 68 19.80 15.82 -4.93
N ALA A 69 19.44 16.41 -3.78
CA ALA A 69 18.38 17.41 -3.65
C ALA A 69 18.62 18.71 -4.41
N ASP A 70 19.87 19.02 -4.77
CA ASP A 70 20.23 20.20 -5.55
C ASP A 70 20.53 19.88 -7.03
N GLY A 71 20.16 18.67 -7.47
CA GLY A 71 20.31 18.22 -8.86
C GLY A 71 21.71 17.71 -9.22
N ALA A 72 22.55 17.42 -8.23
CA ALA A 72 23.88 16.86 -8.44
C ALA A 72 23.81 15.46 -9.07
N ASP A 73 24.75 15.14 -9.98
CA ASP A 73 24.90 13.79 -10.52
C ASP A 73 25.62 12.90 -9.51
N ILE A 74 24.85 12.15 -8.73
CA ILE A 74 25.35 11.24 -7.69
C ILE A 74 25.96 9.93 -8.23
N ARG A 75 26.21 9.81 -9.54
CA ARG A 75 26.97 8.70 -10.13
C ARG A 75 28.48 8.88 -10.06
N THR A 76 28.96 10.13 -10.10
CA THR A 76 30.38 10.41 -10.37
C THR A 76 30.92 11.60 -9.59
N GLY A 77 32.24 11.59 -9.37
CA GLY A 77 33.00 12.74 -8.88
C GLY A 77 32.38 13.42 -7.65
N PRO A 78 32.15 14.75 -7.69
CA PRO A 78 31.64 15.50 -6.53
C PRO A 78 30.28 15.06 -5.98
N GLY A 79 29.38 14.53 -6.83
CA GLY A 79 28.07 14.10 -6.37
C GLY A 79 28.14 12.83 -5.52
N LEU A 80 29.01 11.90 -5.89
CA LEU A 80 29.24 10.68 -5.12
C LEU A 80 30.06 10.96 -3.85
N ASP A 81 31.01 11.91 -3.91
CA ASP A 81 31.71 12.43 -2.72
C ASP A 81 30.73 13.11 -1.73
N ALA A 82 29.72 13.83 -2.23
CA ALA A 82 28.69 14.41 -1.37
C ALA A 82 27.89 13.34 -0.62
N VAL A 83 27.56 12.21 -1.25
CA VAL A 83 26.92 11.07 -0.57
C VAL A 83 27.86 10.49 0.50
N ALA A 84 29.12 10.27 0.16
CA ALA A 84 30.13 9.79 1.11
C ALA A 84 30.26 10.73 2.32
N ALA A 85 30.30 12.04 2.09
CA ALA A 85 30.32 13.04 3.15
C ALA A 85 29.08 12.94 4.07
N ARG A 86 27.87 12.77 3.52
CA ARG A 86 26.66 12.59 4.33
C ARG A 86 26.68 11.33 5.19
N PHE A 87 27.28 10.23 4.70
CA PHE A 87 27.44 9.01 5.50
C PHE A 87 28.42 9.21 6.66
N VAL A 88 29.51 9.95 6.44
CA VAL A 88 30.46 10.30 7.51
C VAL A 88 29.82 11.26 8.53
N GLU A 89 29.09 12.28 8.07
CA GLU A 89 28.32 13.18 8.95
C GLU A 89 27.34 12.42 9.84
N TRP A 90 26.62 11.45 9.26
CA TRP A 90 25.73 10.58 10.03
C TRP A 90 26.51 9.70 11.03
N LEU A 91 27.62 9.07 10.62
CA LEU A 91 28.46 8.28 11.53
C LEU A 91 28.95 9.12 12.72
N ASP A 92 29.32 10.37 12.49
CA ASP A 92 29.83 11.27 13.53
C ASP A 92 28.76 11.66 14.57
N THR A 93 27.47 11.39 14.29
CA THR A 93 26.40 11.47 15.31
C THR A 93 26.38 10.29 16.28
N ASN A 94 27.24 9.29 16.07
CA ASN A 94 27.30 8.03 16.81
C ASN A 94 25.93 7.33 16.83
N PRO A 95 25.44 6.88 15.64
CA PRO A 95 24.11 6.32 15.52
C PRO A 95 23.96 5.06 16.38
N ALA A 96 22.76 4.87 16.91
CA ALA A 96 22.44 3.73 17.77
C ALA A 96 22.62 2.40 17.03
N ASP A 97 22.24 2.38 15.76
CA ASP A 97 22.43 1.27 14.85
C ASP A 97 23.27 1.63 13.62
N ILE A 98 24.07 0.67 13.17
CA ILE A 98 24.86 0.71 11.94
C ILE A 98 25.47 -0.69 11.71
N GLY A 99 25.15 -1.28 10.57
CA GLY A 99 25.70 -2.59 10.18
C GLY A 99 27.23 -2.67 10.20
N ASN A 100 27.78 -3.81 10.63
CA ASN A 100 29.22 -4.02 10.83
C ASN A 100 30.09 -3.68 9.61
N GLN A 101 29.64 -4.05 8.42
CA GLN A 101 30.35 -3.74 7.17
C GLN A 101 30.37 -2.24 6.90
N THR A 102 29.20 -1.58 6.98
CA THR A 102 29.08 -0.12 6.86
C THR A 102 29.99 0.58 7.86
N ARG A 103 29.96 0.17 9.14
CA ARG A 103 30.85 0.71 10.19
C ARG A 103 32.33 0.55 9.84
N THR A 104 32.73 -0.62 9.36
CA THR A 104 34.13 -0.94 9.04
C THR A 104 34.67 -0.07 7.91
N VAL A 105 33.83 0.29 6.93
CA VAL A 105 34.20 1.22 5.86
C VAL A 105 34.24 2.66 6.39
N LEU A 106 33.14 3.11 7.02
CA LEU A 106 32.96 4.51 7.41
C LEU A 106 33.89 4.95 8.55
N GLN A 107 34.43 4.04 9.38
CA GLN A 107 35.37 4.40 10.46
C GLN A 107 36.64 5.10 9.96
N HIS A 108 37.00 4.91 8.68
CA HIS A 108 38.09 5.64 8.03
C HIS A 108 37.78 7.12 7.80
N ARG A 109 36.50 7.52 7.90
CA ARG A 109 36.01 8.91 7.75
C ARG A 109 36.41 9.60 6.45
N SER A 110 36.69 8.82 5.40
CA SER A 110 36.92 9.42 4.09
C SER A 110 35.60 9.94 3.53
N GLN A 111 35.61 11.20 3.11
CA GLN A 111 34.54 11.82 2.35
C GLN A 111 34.74 11.65 0.83
N SER A 112 35.83 11.01 0.40
CA SER A 112 36.06 10.66 -1.00
C SER A 112 35.42 9.33 -1.31
N ALA A 113 34.56 9.30 -2.32
CA ALA A 113 33.92 8.09 -2.81
C ALA A 113 34.95 7.05 -3.27
N ILE A 114 36.04 7.48 -3.92
CA ILE A 114 37.09 6.57 -4.41
C ILE A 114 37.78 5.87 -3.25
N GLU A 115 38.17 6.62 -2.21
CA GLU A 115 38.81 6.03 -1.03
C GLU A 115 37.84 5.13 -0.25
N MET A 116 36.57 5.55 -0.11
CA MET A 116 35.54 4.75 0.55
C MET A 116 35.30 3.42 -0.18
N GLN A 117 35.20 3.46 -1.52
CA GLN A 117 35.10 2.28 -2.37
C GLN A 117 36.34 1.38 -2.27
N ARG A 118 37.54 1.97 -2.22
CA ARG A 118 38.78 1.21 -2.01
C ARG A 118 38.74 0.45 -0.68
N HIS A 119 38.34 1.12 0.41
CA HIS A 119 38.19 0.47 1.72
C HIS A 119 37.12 -0.63 1.70
N ALA A 120 36.01 -0.44 1.01
CA ALA A 120 35.00 -1.48 0.82
C ALA A 120 35.53 -2.69 0.03
N GLY A 121 36.34 -2.46 -1.00
CA GLY A 121 36.95 -3.51 -1.83
C GLY A 121 38.07 -4.29 -1.14
N GLU A 122 38.66 -3.75 -0.07
CA GLU A 122 39.68 -4.41 0.76
C GLU A 122 39.09 -5.36 1.80
N LEU A 123 37.77 -5.34 2.00
CA LEU A 123 37.09 -6.23 2.96
C LEU A 123 37.19 -7.69 2.53
N GLN A 124 37.42 -8.57 3.51
CA GLN A 124 37.48 -10.02 3.31
C GLN A 124 36.29 -10.71 4.00
N GLY A 125 35.91 -11.89 3.51
CA GLY A 125 34.85 -12.71 4.12
C GLY A 125 33.47 -12.46 3.48
N ARG A 126 32.43 -12.39 4.30
CA ARG A 126 31.04 -12.22 3.84
C ARG A 126 30.74 -10.73 3.66
N THR A 127 30.62 -10.28 2.41
CA THR A 127 30.48 -8.86 2.04
C THR A 127 29.13 -8.50 1.40
N ALA A 128 28.20 -9.47 1.32
CA ALA A 128 26.90 -9.35 0.67
C ALA A 128 25.76 -8.95 1.63
N GLY A 129 26.05 -8.14 2.66
CA GLY A 129 25.01 -7.61 3.55
C GLY A 129 23.97 -6.76 2.81
N ASN A 130 22.77 -6.64 3.36
CA ASN A 130 21.67 -5.83 2.82
C ASN A 130 21.89 -4.29 2.99
N GLY A 131 22.92 -3.87 3.73
CA GLY A 131 23.19 -2.49 4.12
C GLY A 131 23.38 -1.46 2.99
N SER A 132 23.61 -1.91 1.74
CA SER A 132 23.54 -1.02 0.57
C SER A 132 22.13 -0.97 -0.04
N LEU A 133 21.44 -2.10 -0.16
CA LEU A 133 20.12 -2.21 -0.78
C LEU A 133 19.09 -1.35 -0.06
N MET A 134 19.07 -1.44 1.28
CA MET A 134 18.08 -0.78 2.14
C MET A 134 17.94 0.72 1.93
N ARG A 135 19.03 1.38 1.51
CA ARG A 135 19.11 2.83 1.35
C ARG A 135 19.05 3.32 -0.10
N THR A 136 18.87 2.44 -1.08
CA THR A 136 19.01 2.82 -2.51
C THR A 136 17.76 3.44 -3.15
N ALA A 137 16.60 3.40 -2.49
CA ALA A 137 15.35 3.95 -3.02
C ALA A 137 15.43 5.41 -3.58
N PRO A 138 16.14 6.37 -2.96
CA PRO A 138 16.29 7.72 -3.49
C PRO A 138 17.01 7.81 -4.83
N VAL A 139 17.83 6.83 -5.19
CA VAL A 139 18.54 6.79 -6.48
C VAL A 139 17.56 6.83 -7.64
N ALA A 140 16.46 6.09 -7.53
CA ALA A 140 15.41 6.07 -8.56
C ALA A 140 14.85 7.47 -8.86
N LEU A 141 14.69 8.30 -7.83
CA LEU A 141 14.14 9.66 -7.96
C LEU A 141 15.07 10.59 -8.76
N ALA A 142 16.39 10.46 -8.58
CA ALA A 142 17.37 11.30 -9.26
C ALA A 142 17.46 11.03 -10.78
N TYR A 143 17.03 9.85 -11.23
CA TYR A 143 17.18 9.36 -12.60
C TYR A 143 15.86 8.86 -13.23
N LEU A 144 14.73 9.46 -12.85
CA LEU A 144 13.42 9.12 -13.44
C LEU A 144 13.41 9.24 -14.98
N ASP A 145 14.22 10.11 -15.55
CA ASP A 145 14.32 10.31 -17.01
C ASP A 145 15.35 9.42 -17.72
N ASP A 146 16.18 8.67 -16.99
CA ASP A 146 17.27 7.87 -17.56
C ASP A 146 17.44 6.55 -16.80
N ALA A 147 16.97 5.46 -17.41
CA ALA A 147 17.00 4.14 -16.80
C ALA A 147 18.43 3.59 -16.61
N GLN A 148 19.32 3.85 -17.57
CA GLN A 148 20.70 3.37 -17.48
C GLN A 148 21.46 4.15 -16.41
N ALA A 149 21.28 5.47 -16.35
CA ALA A 149 21.85 6.28 -15.28
C ALA A 149 21.37 5.84 -13.89
N CYS A 150 20.11 5.45 -13.75
CA CYS A 150 19.58 4.89 -12.50
C CYS A 150 20.34 3.62 -12.09
N ILE A 151 20.57 2.70 -13.03
CA ILE A 151 21.31 1.45 -12.81
C ILE A 151 22.76 1.74 -12.43
N ASP A 152 23.42 2.64 -13.16
CA ASP A 152 24.82 3.00 -12.91
C ASP A 152 24.99 3.69 -11.54
N ALA A 153 24.05 4.57 -11.17
CA ALA A 153 24.04 5.24 -9.88
C ALA A 153 23.85 4.25 -8.73
N ALA A 154 22.92 3.31 -8.87
CA ALA A 154 22.67 2.30 -7.85
C ALA A 154 23.91 1.44 -7.60
N ALA A 155 24.67 1.13 -8.67
CA ALA A 155 25.94 0.43 -8.57
C ALA A 155 26.98 1.25 -7.81
N ALA A 156 27.22 2.50 -8.22
CA ALA A 156 28.21 3.38 -7.61
C ALA A 156 27.96 3.62 -6.12
N ILE A 157 26.69 3.83 -5.75
CA ILE A 157 26.23 4.06 -4.37
C ILE A 157 26.37 2.80 -3.52
N SER A 158 26.07 1.60 -4.05
CA SER A 158 26.33 0.34 -3.34
C SER A 158 27.81 0.19 -3.04
N SER A 159 28.65 0.36 -4.08
CA SER A 159 30.10 0.16 -3.99
C SER A 159 30.79 1.04 -2.97
N LEU A 160 30.19 2.16 -2.54
CA LEU A 160 30.72 2.97 -1.43
C LEU A 160 31.00 2.13 -0.18
N THR A 161 30.18 1.12 0.12
CA THR A 161 30.37 0.29 1.34
C THR A 161 30.22 -1.21 1.09
N HIS A 162 29.55 -1.59 0.01
CA HIS A 162 29.28 -2.97 -0.37
C HIS A 162 29.69 -3.18 -1.83
N TYR A 163 30.91 -3.70 -2.00
CA TYR A 163 31.49 -4.00 -3.31
C TYR A 163 31.08 -5.37 -3.87
N ASP A 164 30.39 -6.18 -3.06
CA ASP A 164 29.91 -7.50 -3.47
C ASP A 164 28.99 -7.43 -4.68
N GLU A 165 29.21 -8.32 -5.65
CA GLU A 165 28.47 -8.35 -6.91
C GLU A 165 26.96 -8.54 -6.67
N ARG A 166 26.56 -9.34 -5.68
CA ARG A 166 25.14 -9.59 -5.38
C ARG A 166 24.48 -8.37 -4.75
N ALA A 167 25.21 -7.65 -3.90
CA ALA A 167 24.72 -6.40 -3.32
C ALA A 167 24.50 -5.33 -4.41
N ILE A 168 25.46 -5.19 -5.32
CA ILE A 168 25.37 -4.27 -6.45
C ILE A 168 24.19 -4.63 -7.37
N GLN A 169 24.05 -5.91 -7.74
CA GLN A 169 22.95 -6.37 -8.59
C GLN A 169 21.57 -6.12 -7.96
N ALA A 170 21.42 -6.37 -6.65
CA ALA A 170 20.18 -6.12 -5.95
C ALA A 170 19.81 -4.63 -5.97
N CYS A 171 20.78 -3.74 -5.72
CA CYS A 171 20.58 -2.28 -5.76
C CYS A 171 20.13 -1.81 -7.16
N LYS A 172 20.76 -2.34 -8.22
CA LYS A 172 20.40 -2.06 -9.62
C LYS A 172 18.96 -2.47 -9.92
N LEU A 173 18.61 -3.72 -9.60
CA LEU A 173 17.27 -4.28 -9.81
C LEU A 173 16.22 -3.44 -9.08
N TRP A 174 16.43 -3.19 -7.79
CA TRP A 174 15.43 -2.52 -6.95
C TRP A 174 15.25 -1.04 -7.32
N SER A 175 16.34 -0.32 -7.58
CA SER A 175 16.27 1.09 -8.02
C SER A 175 15.58 1.21 -9.38
N PHE A 176 15.82 0.27 -10.30
CA PHE A 176 15.09 0.22 -11.58
C PHE A 176 13.59 -0.05 -11.37
N ALA A 177 13.24 -0.99 -10.50
CA ALA A 177 11.85 -1.32 -10.19
C ALA A 177 11.10 -0.12 -9.56
N ILE A 178 11.73 0.58 -8.60
CA ILE A 178 11.18 1.80 -8.00
C ILE A 178 10.98 2.89 -9.05
N ARG A 179 11.97 3.12 -9.92
CA ARG A 179 11.86 4.08 -11.03
C ARG A 179 10.66 3.75 -11.92
N HIS A 180 10.51 2.49 -12.30
CA HIS A 180 9.39 2.04 -13.12
C HIS A 180 8.04 2.27 -12.43
N ALA A 181 7.93 1.89 -11.15
CA ALA A 181 6.70 2.09 -10.37
C ALA A 181 6.32 3.57 -10.25
N VAL A 182 7.28 4.49 -10.09
CA VAL A 182 7.01 5.93 -10.11
C VAL A 182 6.41 6.37 -11.45
N LEU A 183 6.97 5.92 -12.57
CA LEU A 183 6.55 6.37 -13.90
C LEU A 183 5.23 5.76 -14.33
N GLU A 184 5.06 4.45 -14.14
CA GLU A 184 3.98 3.66 -14.71
C GLU A 184 2.89 3.28 -13.69
N GLY A 185 3.20 3.33 -12.39
CA GLY A 185 2.24 2.97 -11.35
C GLY A 185 1.87 1.49 -11.35
N ASN A 186 2.80 0.60 -11.69
CA ASN A 186 2.68 -0.86 -11.56
C ASN A 186 3.99 -1.45 -10.98
N LEU A 187 4.08 -2.79 -10.84
CA LEU A 187 5.23 -3.48 -10.24
C LEU A 187 6.08 -4.26 -11.26
N ASP A 188 5.85 -4.06 -12.56
CA ASP A 188 6.45 -4.86 -13.64
C ASP A 188 7.97 -4.63 -13.77
N GLY A 189 8.48 -3.57 -13.14
CA GLY A 189 9.89 -3.17 -13.18
C GLY A 189 10.87 -4.26 -12.74
N VAL A 190 10.47 -5.17 -11.85
CA VAL A 190 11.31 -6.32 -11.44
C VAL A 190 11.54 -7.26 -12.62
N GLY A 191 10.48 -7.67 -13.32
CA GLY A 191 10.56 -8.53 -14.50
C GLY A 191 11.29 -7.83 -15.65
N LEU A 192 10.94 -6.58 -15.92
CA LEU A 192 11.54 -5.78 -16.99
C LEU A 192 13.04 -5.58 -16.82
N PHE A 193 13.54 -5.40 -15.57
CA PHE A 193 14.98 -5.36 -15.32
C PHE A 193 15.65 -6.68 -15.73
N LEU A 194 15.06 -7.81 -15.35
CA LEU A 194 15.61 -9.14 -15.63
C LEU A 194 15.54 -9.50 -17.12
N ASP A 195 14.58 -8.94 -17.87
CA ASP A 195 14.44 -9.14 -19.32
C ASP A 195 15.56 -8.46 -20.12
N GLN A 196 16.12 -7.37 -19.60
CA GLN A 196 17.22 -6.64 -20.24
C GLN A 196 18.60 -6.86 -19.58
N ALA A 197 18.64 -7.57 -18.45
CA ALA A 197 19.87 -7.86 -17.75
C ALA A 197 20.78 -8.83 -18.52
N GLU A 198 22.07 -8.82 -18.20
CA GLU A 198 23.00 -9.85 -18.66
C GLU A 198 22.51 -11.24 -18.24
N LYS A 199 22.80 -12.25 -19.07
CA LYS A 199 22.21 -13.58 -18.96
C LYS A 199 22.49 -14.22 -17.60
N ASP A 200 23.70 -14.12 -17.10
CA ASP A 200 24.13 -14.65 -15.80
C ASP A 200 23.43 -13.96 -14.62
N VAL A 201 23.18 -12.66 -14.71
CA VAL A 201 22.38 -11.90 -13.73
C VAL A 201 20.94 -12.41 -13.74
N ALA A 202 20.33 -12.55 -14.92
CA ALA A 202 18.96 -13.03 -15.06
C ALA A 202 18.81 -14.49 -14.59
N ASP A 203 19.75 -15.37 -14.95
CA ASP A 203 19.78 -16.78 -14.57
C ASP A 203 19.91 -16.95 -13.03
N PHE A 204 20.59 -16.02 -12.36
CA PHE A 204 20.68 -15.99 -10.90
C PHE A 204 19.41 -15.49 -10.23
N TRP A 205 18.90 -14.32 -10.65
CA TRP A 205 17.81 -13.63 -9.92
C TRP A 205 16.42 -14.18 -10.23
N ARG A 206 16.13 -14.62 -11.47
CA ARG A 206 14.76 -15.09 -11.82
C ARG A 206 14.27 -16.22 -10.93
N PRO A 207 15.03 -17.31 -10.69
CA PRO A 207 14.55 -18.39 -9.83
C PRO A 207 14.29 -17.93 -8.39
N LEU A 208 15.07 -16.97 -7.88
CA LEU A 208 14.94 -16.43 -6.53
C LEU A 208 13.70 -15.54 -6.38
N ILE A 209 13.40 -14.72 -7.39
CA ILE A 209 12.17 -13.92 -7.49
C ILE A 209 10.96 -14.85 -7.54
N THR A 210 11.00 -15.88 -8.41
CA THR A 210 9.92 -16.88 -8.48
C THR A 210 9.76 -17.63 -7.16
N GLN A 211 10.86 -17.98 -6.48
CA GLN A 211 10.79 -18.61 -5.16
C GLN A 211 10.07 -17.72 -4.13
N ALA A 212 10.33 -16.41 -4.13
CA ALA A 212 9.63 -15.48 -3.25
C ALA A 212 8.12 -15.38 -3.56
N GLU A 213 7.72 -15.48 -4.83
CA GLU A 213 6.31 -15.42 -5.25
C GLU A 213 5.51 -16.66 -4.83
N ILE A 214 6.11 -17.84 -4.87
CA ILE A 214 5.41 -19.11 -4.62
C ILE A 214 5.67 -19.70 -3.22
N GLY A 215 6.79 -19.37 -2.60
CA GLY A 215 7.25 -19.93 -1.33
C GLY A 215 6.77 -19.16 -0.09
N GLU A 216 7.48 -19.40 1.01
CA GLU A 216 7.25 -18.84 2.35
C GLU A 216 8.57 -18.27 2.93
N PRO A 217 8.53 -17.38 3.94
CA PRO A 217 9.74 -16.76 4.49
C PRO A 217 10.78 -17.75 5.03
N SER A 218 10.34 -18.93 5.47
CA SER A 218 11.25 -20.00 5.92
C SER A 218 12.19 -20.49 4.82
N ASP A 219 11.84 -20.33 3.54
CA ASP A 219 12.67 -20.73 2.40
C ASP A 219 13.88 -19.80 2.18
N PHE A 220 13.84 -18.58 2.73
CA PHE A 220 14.87 -17.55 2.61
C PHE A 220 15.06 -16.79 3.95
N ALA A 221 15.17 -17.53 5.05
CA ALA A 221 15.13 -16.98 6.41
C ALA A 221 16.30 -16.04 6.81
N ASN A 222 17.44 -16.09 6.10
CA ASN A 222 18.62 -15.27 6.41
C ASN A 222 18.56 -13.86 5.79
N ASN A 223 17.60 -13.04 6.18
CA ASN A 223 17.36 -11.71 5.59
C ASN A 223 18.38 -10.61 5.94
N GLY A 224 19.41 -10.92 6.75
CA GLY A 224 20.63 -10.08 6.82
C GLY A 224 21.52 -10.19 5.56
N TRP A 225 21.29 -11.22 4.72
CA TRP A 225 21.89 -11.34 3.40
C TRP A 225 21.02 -10.66 2.34
N VAL A 226 21.62 -9.84 1.47
CA VAL A 226 20.92 -8.98 0.51
C VAL A 226 19.90 -9.71 -0.37
N VAL A 227 20.20 -10.95 -0.76
CA VAL A 227 19.30 -11.75 -1.62
C VAL A 227 18.02 -12.12 -0.87
N HIS A 228 18.15 -12.62 0.35
CA HIS A 228 17.02 -13.01 1.18
C HIS A 228 16.23 -11.81 1.70
N ALA A 229 16.90 -10.66 1.94
CA ALA A 229 16.22 -9.40 2.24
C ALA A 229 15.27 -9.01 1.09
N LEU A 230 15.78 -9.07 -0.15
CA LEU A 230 15.00 -8.78 -1.35
C LEU A 230 13.87 -9.81 -1.56
N GLN A 231 14.15 -11.10 -1.36
CA GLN A 231 13.12 -12.15 -1.44
C GLN A 231 12.02 -11.94 -0.39
N THR A 232 12.37 -11.56 0.84
CA THR A 232 11.39 -11.28 1.90
C THR A 232 10.50 -10.09 1.56
N ALA A 233 11.09 -8.99 1.09
CA ALA A 233 10.34 -7.83 0.63
C ALA A 233 9.43 -8.17 -0.56
N TRP A 234 9.93 -8.90 -1.55
CA TRP A 234 9.15 -9.28 -2.74
C TRP A 234 8.04 -10.29 -2.43
N TRP A 235 8.30 -11.26 -1.55
CA TRP A 235 7.29 -12.17 -1.03
C TRP A 235 6.17 -11.38 -0.36
N ALA A 236 6.49 -10.46 0.55
CA ALA A 236 5.47 -9.70 1.26
C ALA A 236 4.61 -8.84 0.31
N ILE A 237 5.24 -8.21 -0.68
CA ILE A 237 4.56 -7.47 -1.76
C ILE A 237 3.62 -8.38 -2.57
N THR A 238 4.06 -9.58 -2.94
CA THR A 238 3.28 -10.44 -3.85
C THR A 238 2.22 -11.27 -3.13
N LYS A 239 2.36 -11.51 -1.81
CA LYS A 239 1.37 -12.20 -0.99
C LYS A 239 0.27 -11.29 -0.45
N ALA A 240 0.57 -10.00 -0.24
CA ALA A 240 -0.42 -9.04 0.25
C ALA A 240 -1.53 -8.79 -0.79
N ASP A 241 -2.73 -8.47 -0.30
CA ASP A 241 -3.83 -8.07 -1.19
C ASP A 241 -3.48 -6.75 -1.89
N SER A 242 -3.44 -6.79 -3.22
CA SER A 242 -3.06 -5.67 -4.09
C SER A 242 -4.26 -4.94 -4.71
N SER A 243 -5.48 -5.23 -4.26
CA SER A 243 -6.73 -4.63 -4.77
C SER A 243 -6.84 -3.11 -4.59
N GLY A 244 -6.10 -2.54 -3.64
CA GLY A 244 -6.13 -1.12 -3.32
C GLY A 244 -4.88 -0.62 -2.59
N PRO A 245 -4.81 0.67 -2.22
CA PRO A 245 -3.66 1.27 -1.54
C PRO A 245 -3.32 0.64 -0.19
N GLN A 246 -4.27 -0.06 0.45
CA GLN A 246 -4.05 -0.86 1.65
C GLN A 246 -2.99 -1.96 1.45
N HIS A 247 -2.70 -2.32 0.19
CA HIS A 247 -1.60 -3.17 -0.19
C HIS A 247 -0.28 -2.75 0.46
N LEU A 248 0.00 -1.44 0.54
CA LEU A 248 1.23 -0.95 1.18
C LEU A 248 1.28 -1.41 2.64
N GLN A 249 0.25 -1.09 3.42
CA GLN A 249 0.18 -1.46 4.82
C GLN A 249 0.25 -2.99 5.00
N ALA A 250 -0.56 -3.74 4.25
CA ALA A 250 -0.62 -5.20 4.37
C ALA A 250 0.72 -5.89 4.06
N ALA A 251 1.45 -5.42 3.03
CA ALA A 251 2.76 -5.96 2.70
C ALA A 251 3.82 -5.60 3.76
N LEU A 252 3.80 -4.39 4.32
CA LEU A 252 4.72 -4.03 5.39
C LEU A 252 4.46 -4.88 6.65
N GLU A 253 3.20 -5.10 7.02
CA GLU A 253 2.83 -6.00 8.12
C GLU A 253 3.32 -7.44 7.87
N LEU A 254 3.25 -7.93 6.63
CA LEU A 254 3.81 -9.24 6.26
C LEU A 254 5.34 -9.28 6.41
N CYS A 255 6.08 -8.21 6.07
CA CYS A 255 7.52 -8.14 6.33
C CYS A 255 7.81 -8.31 7.84
N ILE A 256 7.01 -7.68 8.70
CA ILE A 256 7.17 -7.79 10.15
C ILE A 256 6.86 -9.22 10.62
N LEU A 257 5.82 -9.85 10.07
CA LEU A 257 5.45 -11.24 10.39
C LEU A 257 6.47 -12.26 9.89
N ALA A 258 7.25 -11.95 8.85
CA ALA A 258 8.35 -12.80 8.40
C ALA A 258 9.48 -12.88 9.45
N GLY A 259 9.66 -11.81 10.24
CA GLY A 259 10.67 -11.72 11.29
C GLY A 259 12.11 -11.58 10.77
N GLY A 260 13.08 -11.67 11.69
CA GLY A 260 14.48 -11.44 11.37
C GLY A 260 14.80 -9.95 11.27
N ASP A 261 15.36 -9.53 10.14
CA ASP A 261 15.73 -8.15 9.81
C ASP A 261 14.51 -7.37 9.27
N THR A 262 13.62 -6.98 10.20
CA THR A 262 12.26 -6.53 9.89
C THR A 262 12.17 -5.08 9.42
N ASP A 263 12.98 -4.18 9.97
CA ASP A 263 13.14 -2.80 9.52
C ASP A 263 13.70 -2.76 8.09
N THR A 264 14.78 -3.47 7.80
CA THR A 264 15.33 -3.47 6.43
C THR A 264 14.37 -4.05 5.40
N THR A 265 13.78 -5.21 5.66
CA THR A 265 12.86 -5.83 4.69
C THR A 265 11.61 -4.96 4.46
N ALA A 266 11.08 -4.33 5.50
CA ALA A 266 9.97 -3.39 5.40
C ALA A 266 10.38 -2.08 4.70
N ALA A 267 11.58 -1.54 4.94
CA ALA A 267 12.09 -0.35 4.26
C ALA A 267 12.23 -0.58 2.74
N ILE A 268 12.79 -1.72 2.35
CA ILE A 268 12.94 -2.15 0.95
C ILE A 268 11.57 -2.24 0.28
N ALA A 269 10.61 -2.93 0.91
CA ALA A 269 9.24 -3.06 0.39
C ALA A 269 8.52 -1.70 0.32
N GLY A 270 8.68 -0.89 1.36
CA GLY A 270 8.05 0.41 1.51
C GLY A 270 8.46 1.40 0.43
N GLY A 271 9.73 1.43 0.03
CA GLY A 271 10.20 2.26 -1.08
C GLY A 271 9.51 1.95 -2.41
N LEU A 272 9.32 0.67 -2.73
CA LEU A 272 8.66 0.22 -3.95
C LEU A 272 7.14 0.38 -3.91
N LEU A 273 6.50 0.04 -2.79
CA LEU A 273 5.05 0.23 -2.62
C LEU A 273 4.67 1.71 -2.56
N GLY A 274 5.53 2.54 -1.96
CA GLY A 274 5.45 3.98 -2.00
C GLY A 274 5.56 4.52 -3.43
N ALA A 275 6.47 3.98 -4.24
CA ALA A 275 6.54 4.29 -5.67
C ALA A 275 5.28 3.87 -6.44
N ARG A 276 4.64 2.76 -6.06
CA ARG A 276 3.45 2.21 -6.75
C ARG A 276 2.16 2.96 -6.43
N TRP A 277 1.92 3.23 -5.15
CA TRP A 277 0.65 3.79 -4.65
C TRP A 277 0.75 5.28 -4.30
N GLY A 278 1.96 5.77 -4.08
CA GLY A 278 2.26 7.16 -3.72
C GLY A 278 2.01 7.51 -2.26
N ALA A 279 2.38 8.74 -1.90
CA ALA A 279 2.46 9.20 -0.51
C ALA A 279 1.17 9.00 0.30
N SER A 280 0.00 9.15 -0.33
CA SER A 280 -1.29 9.00 0.34
C SER A 280 -1.66 7.57 0.73
N ALA A 281 -0.94 6.54 0.26
CA ALA A 281 -1.16 5.17 0.70
C ALA A 281 -0.53 4.88 2.07
N ILE A 282 0.36 5.76 2.56
CA ILE A 282 0.92 5.67 3.91
C ILE A 282 -0.10 6.28 4.89
N PRO A 283 -0.66 5.49 5.83
CA PRO A 283 -1.70 5.95 6.75
C PRO A 283 -1.30 7.20 7.55
N ALA A 284 -2.23 8.14 7.75
CA ALA A 284 -1.97 9.36 8.51
C ALA A 284 -1.46 9.09 9.92
N ARG A 285 -1.99 8.07 10.60
CA ARG A 285 -1.58 7.68 11.96
C ARG A 285 -0.08 7.36 12.05
N TRP A 286 0.50 6.80 10.98
CA TRP A 286 1.94 6.55 10.87
C TRP A 286 2.70 7.84 10.57
N ARG A 287 2.28 8.57 9.54
CA ARG A 287 2.91 9.85 9.13
C ARG A 287 3.00 10.85 10.28
N ARG A 288 2.03 10.84 11.19
CA ARG A 288 1.91 11.71 12.36
C ARG A 288 3.10 11.61 13.33
N ILE A 289 3.56 10.39 13.57
CA ILE A 289 4.60 10.08 14.57
C ILE A 289 5.96 9.79 13.91
N LEU A 290 6.00 9.65 12.59
CA LEU A 290 7.20 9.34 11.82
C LEU A 290 8.28 10.44 11.95
N HIS A 291 9.44 10.09 12.49
CA HIS A 291 10.58 10.99 12.69
C HIS A 291 11.92 10.22 12.78
N GLY A 292 13.04 10.94 12.72
CA GLY A 292 14.37 10.37 12.92
C GLY A 292 15.46 11.25 12.30
N TYR A 293 16.71 10.78 12.29
CA TYR A 293 17.84 11.56 11.77
C TYR A 293 17.60 12.01 10.31
N PRO A 294 17.97 13.26 9.92
CA PRO A 294 18.62 14.32 10.71
C PRO A 294 17.65 15.27 11.46
N GLY A 295 16.54 14.74 11.98
CA GLY A 295 15.46 15.52 12.59
C GLY A 295 14.34 15.88 11.61
N LEU A 296 14.22 15.11 10.53
CA LEU A 296 13.14 15.26 9.55
C LEU A 296 11.87 14.54 10.03
N ARG A 297 10.73 14.92 9.44
CA ARG A 297 9.42 14.26 9.65
C ARG A 297 8.78 13.90 8.31
N ALA A 298 7.64 13.21 8.34
CA ALA A 298 6.93 12.76 7.13
C ALA A 298 6.75 13.84 6.04
N ASP A 299 6.40 15.07 6.42
CA ASP A 299 6.22 16.16 5.47
C ASP A 299 7.53 16.63 4.81
N ASP A 300 8.66 16.52 5.52
CA ASP A 300 9.98 16.82 4.97
C ASP A 300 10.40 15.75 3.96
N LEU A 301 10.07 14.47 4.22
CA LEU A 301 10.33 13.36 3.29
C LEU A 301 9.59 13.57 1.96
N VAL A 302 8.33 13.97 2.02
CA VAL A 302 7.52 14.30 0.83
C VAL A 302 8.18 15.42 0.03
N ARG A 303 8.60 16.50 0.69
CA ARG A 303 9.25 17.64 0.04
C ARG A 303 10.58 17.25 -0.59
N LEU A 304 11.42 16.52 0.15
CA LEU A 304 12.73 16.10 -0.29
C LEU A 304 12.63 15.18 -1.51
N ALA A 305 11.74 14.18 -1.47
CA ALA A 305 11.51 13.26 -2.57
C ALA A 305 11.09 14.00 -3.85
N VAL A 306 10.15 14.96 -3.75
CA VAL A 306 9.73 15.75 -4.90
C VAL A 306 10.85 16.66 -5.41
N LYS A 307 11.63 17.26 -4.52
CA LYS A 307 12.77 18.10 -4.89
C LYS A 307 13.82 17.29 -5.69
N VAL A 308 14.16 16.08 -5.22
CA VAL A 308 15.07 15.16 -5.95
C VAL A 308 14.49 14.78 -7.31
N ALA A 309 13.21 14.39 -7.36
CA ALA A 309 12.52 14.01 -8.59
C ALA A 309 12.46 15.15 -9.64
N ASN A 310 12.47 16.41 -9.18
CA ASN A 310 12.51 17.61 -10.01
C ASN A 310 13.94 18.14 -10.25
N LYS A 311 14.99 17.35 -9.99
CA LYS A 311 16.40 17.73 -10.18
C LYS A 311 16.75 19.03 -9.42
N GLY A 312 16.21 19.19 -8.21
CA GLY A 312 16.40 20.37 -7.37
C GLY A 312 15.48 21.56 -7.64
N GLY A 313 14.62 21.47 -8.66
CA GLY A 313 13.69 22.52 -9.03
C GLY A 313 12.42 22.58 -8.17
N ASP A 314 11.95 23.81 -7.92
CA ASP A 314 10.62 24.09 -7.38
C ASP A 314 9.59 24.30 -8.51
N ASP A 315 8.30 24.20 -8.16
CA ASP A 315 7.21 24.64 -9.02
C ASP A 315 7.09 26.18 -9.09
N ARG A 316 6.11 26.67 -9.83
CA ARG A 316 5.90 28.12 -10.05
C ARG A 316 5.60 28.89 -8.76
N GLU A 317 5.10 28.21 -7.74
CA GLU A 317 4.78 28.79 -6.43
C GLU A 317 5.95 28.62 -5.44
N GLY A 318 7.10 28.11 -5.92
CA GLY A 318 8.30 27.84 -5.13
C GLY A 318 8.20 26.57 -4.27
N TRP A 319 7.18 25.72 -4.46
CA TRP A 319 7.06 24.47 -3.70
C TRP A 319 7.93 23.37 -4.35
N PRO A 320 8.66 22.53 -3.57
CA PRO A 320 8.54 22.31 -2.13
C PRO A 320 9.37 23.21 -1.20
N SER A 321 10.27 24.05 -1.73
CA SER A 321 11.25 24.79 -0.90
C SER A 321 10.72 26.09 -0.27
N VAL A 322 9.58 26.60 -0.72
CA VAL A 322 9.03 27.87 -0.24
C VAL A 322 8.70 27.83 1.26
N GLY A 323 9.01 28.91 1.97
CA GLY A 323 8.64 29.05 3.38
C GLY A 323 7.13 29.09 3.59
N VAL A 324 6.40 29.84 2.77
CA VAL A 324 4.94 29.93 2.79
C VAL A 324 4.45 29.94 1.34
N VAL A 325 3.55 29.02 0.99
CA VAL A 325 2.87 29.05 -0.32
C VAL A 325 1.92 30.25 -0.36
N ASP A 326 2.04 31.10 -1.38
CA ASP A 326 1.25 32.32 -1.50
C ASP A 326 -0.17 32.04 -2.01
N TYR A 327 -1.11 31.96 -1.07
CA TYR A 327 -2.54 31.90 -1.37
C TYR A 327 -3.25 33.26 -1.27
N SER A 328 -2.53 34.39 -1.32
CA SER A 328 -3.09 35.74 -1.18
C SER A 328 -4.24 36.05 -2.16
N LYS A 329 -4.16 35.52 -3.39
CA LYS A 329 -5.20 35.66 -4.42
C LYS A 329 -6.49 34.88 -4.11
N PHE A 330 -6.43 33.95 -3.16
CA PHE A 330 -7.53 33.08 -2.74
C PHE A 330 -7.99 33.39 -1.31
N ARG A 331 -7.67 34.57 -0.77
CA ARG A 331 -8.19 34.98 0.54
C ARG A 331 -9.70 35.12 0.48
N THR A 332 -10.37 34.43 1.39
CA THR A 332 -11.84 34.38 1.40
C THR A 332 -12.44 34.82 2.72
N ASN A 333 -11.67 34.74 3.81
CA ASN A 333 -12.20 34.84 5.18
C ASN A 333 -13.32 33.82 5.47
N ASN A 334 -13.37 32.74 4.69
CA ASN A 334 -14.33 31.65 4.86
C ASN A 334 -13.99 30.86 6.11
N ILE A 335 -14.88 30.87 7.11
CA ILE A 335 -14.72 30.13 8.36
C ILE A 335 -16.09 29.82 8.97
N ALA A 336 -16.27 28.57 9.42
CA ALA A 336 -17.45 28.12 10.15
C ALA A 336 -17.08 27.00 11.14
N THR A 337 -17.97 26.72 12.08
CA THR A 337 -17.87 25.55 12.94
C THR A 337 -18.57 24.37 12.28
N HIS A 338 -17.99 23.17 12.38
CA HIS A 338 -18.61 21.94 11.87
C HIS A 338 -19.98 21.71 12.54
N PRO A 339 -21.03 21.32 11.79
CA PRO A 339 -22.41 21.28 12.33
C PRO A 339 -22.59 20.24 13.44
N HIS A 340 -21.75 19.21 13.45
CA HIS A 340 -21.87 18.06 14.37
C HIS A 340 -20.75 17.96 15.40
N ASP A 341 -19.75 18.86 15.35
CA ASP A 341 -18.67 18.91 16.34
C ASP A 341 -18.17 20.35 16.52
N SER A 342 -18.48 20.94 17.69
CA SER A 342 -18.08 22.30 18.03
C SER A 342 -16.57 22.52 18.13
N GLY A 343 -15.77 21.46 18.28
CA GLY A 343 -14.31 21.53 18.32
C GLY A 343 -13.63 21.43 16.97
N VAL A 344 -14.39 21.29 15.88
CA VAL A 344 -13.87 21.30 14.50
C VAL A 344 -14.27 22.60 13.82
N THR A 345 -13.28 23.38 13.40
CA THR A 345 -13.46 24.56 12.54
C THR A 345 -13.14 24.19 11.10
N VAL A 346 -13.99 24.62 10.16
CA VAL A 346 -13.82 24.43 8.72
C VAL A 346 -13.56 25.77 8.04
N SER A 347 -12.52 25.87 7.21
CA SER A 347 -12.11 27.16 6.62
C SER A 347 -11.42 27.07 5.26
N GLY A 348 -11.16 28.26 4.68
CA GLY A 348 -10.07 28.48 3.71
C GLY A 348 -8.70 28.58 4.38
N ALA A 349 -7.65 28.85 3.60
CA ALA A 349 -6.25 28.91 4.05
C ALA A 349 -5.90 30.22 4.79
N ASP A 350 -6.88 31.07 5.09
CA ASP A 350 -6.67 32.34 5.80
C ASP A 350 -6.22 32.12 7.27
N PHE A 351 -6.62 31.01 7.88
CA PHE A 351 -6.55 30.80 9.34
C PHE A 351 -5.60 29.69 9.80
N TYR A 352 -4.91 28.98 8.90
CA TYR A 352 -4.14 27.77 9.27
C TYR A 352 -2.89 28.03 10.11
N ARG A 353 -2.48 29.29 10.25
CA ARG A 353 -1.39 29.70 11.15
C ARG A 353 -1.89 30.37 12.43
N ASP A 354 -3.21 30.42 12.63
CA ASP A 354 -3.80 30.99 13.83
C ASP A 354 -3.46 30.12 15.05
N LYS A 355 -3.07 30.76 16.15
CA LYS A 355 -2.40 30.08 17.27
C LYS A 355 -3.36 29.40 18.24
N LYS A 356 -4.66 29.45 17.96
CA LYS A 356 -5.74 29.00 18.85
C LYS A 356 -6.16 27.54 18.67
N TYR A 357 -5.69 26.88 17.61
CA TYR A 357 -6.02 25.48 17.34
C TYR A 357 -4.91 24.57 17.85
N ASP A 358 -5.29 23.45 18.46
CA ASP A 358 -4.35 22.43 18.91
C ASP A 358 -3.81 21.59 17.74
N ALA A 359 -4.62 21.44 16.68
CA ALA A 359 -4.26 20.72 15.47
C ALA A 359 -4.81 21.35 14.19
N VAL A 360 -4.06 21.19 13.09
CA VAL A 360 -4.40 21.67 11.75
C VAL A 360 -4.34 20.51 10.76
N VAL A 361 -5.41 20.31 10.00
CA VAL A 361 -5.51 19.36 8.90
C VAL A 361 -5.61 20.13 7.58
N SER A 362 -4.52 20.11 6.80
CA SER A 362 -4.41 20.83 5.53
C SER A 362 -4.68 19.90 4.34
N LEU A 363 -5.68 20.20 3.53
CA LEU A 363 -6.03 19.45 2.31
C LEU A 363 -5.36 20.04 1.05
N CYS A 364 -4.35 20.89 1.23
CA CYS A 364 -3.58 21.57 0.18
C CYS A 364 -2.11 21.63 0.57
N ARG A 365 -1.23 21.89 -0.41
CA ARG A 365 0.20 22.11 -0.16
C ARG A 365 0.37 23.32 0.76
N VAL A 366 1.24 23.22 1.75
CA VAL A 366 1.71 24.38 2.52
C VAL A 366 3.23 24.52 2.41
N GLY A 367 3.77 25.67 2.83
CA GLY A 367 5.22 25.91 2.85
C GLY A 367 5.90 25.30 4.08
N ARG A 368 7.22 25.45 4.19
CA ARG A 368 8.05 24.89 5.28
C ARG A 368 7.90 25.62 6.62
N ALA A 369 7.35 26.82 6.64
CA ALA A 369 7.26 27.59 7.87
C ALA A 369 6.36 26.87 8.88
N PRO A 370 6.81 26.73 10.14
CA PRO A 370 6.14 25.90 11.13
C PRO A 370 4.72 26.37 11.40
N ILE A 371 3.84 25.41 11.66
CA ILE A 371 2.47 25.64 12.13
C ILE A 371 2.44 25.31 13.62
N ARG A 372 1.77 26.14 14.42
CA ARG A 372 1.66 25.90 15.86
C ARG A 372 0.71 24.73 16.10
N GLY A 373 1.09 23.85 17.02
CA GLY A 373 0.31 22.66 17.33
C GLY A 373 0.63 21.53 16.37
N GLU A 374 -0.25 20.54 16.35
CA GLU A 374 -0.10 19.40 15.46
C GLU A 374 -0.52 19.75 14.03
N HIS A 375 0.19 19.21 13.03
CA HIS A 375 -0.12 19.49 11.63
C HIS A 375 -0.02 18.24 10.77
N LEU A 376 -1.07 17.96 10.00
CA LEU A 376 -1.08 16.89 9.02
C LEU A 376 -1.56 17.41 7.67
N GLN A 377 -0.83 17.02 6.62
CA GLN A 377 -1.16 17.36 5.24
C GLN A 377 -1.78 16.17 4.50
N PHE A 378 -2.76 16.46 3.66
CA PHE A 378 -3.39 15.52 2.74
C PHE A 378 -3.34 16.07 1.33
N TRP A 379 -2.85 15.26 0.41
CA TRP A 379 -2.67 15.66 -0.98
C TRP A 379 -3.97 15.46 -1.77
N LEU A 380 -4.89 16.40 -1.63
CA LEU A 380 -6.12 16.46 -2.43
C LEU A 380 -6.03 17.57 -3.47
N ILE A 381 -6.28 17.20 -4.73
CA ILE A 381 -6.30 18.06 -5.90
C ILE A 381 -7.73 18.16 -6.41
N ASP A 382 -8.28 19.36 -6.47
CA ASP A 382 -9.61 19.64 -6.99
C ASP A 382 -9.56 20.37 -8.34
N SER A 383 -8.47 20.28 -9.09
CA SER A 383 -8.34 20.84 -10.45
C SER A 383 -8.15 19.72 -11.48
N GLY A 384 -9.09 19.55 -12.42
CA GLY A 384 -9.07 18.50 -13.44
C GLY A 384 -9.49 17.11 -12.94
N ASP A 385 -9.81 16.23 -13.89
CA ASP A 385 -10.18 14.84 -13.61
C ASP A 385 -8.92 13.97 -13.35
N GLU A 386 -9.09 12.90 -12.56
CA GLU A 386 -8.08 11.83 -12.35
C GLU A 386 -6.70 12.24 -11.79
N ARG A 387 -6.61 13.34 -11.03
CA ARG A 387 -5.33 13.78 -10.42
C ARG A 387 -5.07 13.28 -9.01
N ASN A 388 -6.06 12.71 -8.33
CA ASN A 388 -5.91 12.19 -6.98
C ASN A 388 -5.54 10.72 -7.01
N ALA A 389 -4.39 10.37 -6.44
CA ALA A 389 -4.11 8.99 -6.10
C ALA A 389 -4.98 8.59 -4.90
N ASN A 390 -5.61 7.40 -4.99
CA ASN A 390 -6.29 6.76 -3.86
C ASN A 390 -7.45 7.59 -3.27
N LEU A 391 -8.21 8.31 -4.09
CA LEU A 391 -9.15 9.35 -3.63
C LEU A 391 -10.05 8.94 -2.46
N GLU A 392 -10.71 7.79 -2.53
CA GLU A 392 -11.58 7.30 -1.45
C GLU A 392 -10.78 7.10 -0.15
N PHE A 393 -9.61 6.47 -0.24
CA PHE A 393 -8.72 6.25 0.90
C PHE A 393 -8.29 7.56 1.54
N VAL A 394 -7.88 8.56 0.74
CA VAL A 394 -7.41 9.85 1.27
C VAL A 394 -8.52 10.63 1.97
N LEU A 395 -9.74 10.60 1.43
CA LEU A 395 -10.89 11.25 2.04
C LEU A 395 -11.25 10.60 3.38
N ASP A 396 -11.23 9.27 3.45
CA ASP A 396 -11.48 8.51 4.68
C ASP A 396 -10.37 8.73 5.73
N ASP A 397 -9.10 8.65 5.33
CA ASP A 397 -7.94 8.86 6.20
C ASP A 397 -7.90 10.29 6.78
N ALA A 398 -8.25 11.30 5.96
CA ALA A 398 -8.37 12.68 6.43
C ALA A 398 -9.51 12.85 7.45
N ALA A 399 -10.68 12.26 7.18
CA ALA A 399 -11.82 12.34 8.09
C ALA A 399 -11.57 11.59 9.41
N ARG A 400 -10.92 10.42 9.36
CA ARG A 400 -10.52 9.66 10.56
C ARG A 400 -9.43 10.37 11.35
N THR A 401 -8.53 11.08 10.68
CA THR A 401 -7.54 11.93 11.37
C THR A 401 -8.23 13.02 12.16
N VAL A 402 -9.23 13.69 11.58
CA VAL A 402 -10.05 14.66 12.32
C VAL A 402 -10.73 13.98 13.52
N GLN A 403 -11.35 12.81 13.31
CA GLN A 403 -11.98 12.04 14.39
C GLN A 403 -11.00 11.72 15.53
N GLN A 404 -9.83 11.17 15.21
CA GLN A 404 -8.82 10.80 16.21
C GLN A 404 -8.34 12.01 17.01
N LEU A 405 -8.07 13.13 16.35
CA LEU A 405 -7.67 14.37 17.03
C LEU A 405 -8.76 14.86 17.99
N ARG A 406 -10.04 14.70 17.60
CA ARG A 406 -11.19 15.07 18.44
C ARG A 406 -11.41 14.11 19.60
N ASP A 407 -11.18 12.81 19.41
CA ASP A 407 -11.21 11.81 20.47
C ASP A 407 -10.10 12.06 21.52
N GLU A 408 -8.99 12.67 21.11
CA GLU A 408 -7.92 13.17 22.00
C GLU A 408 -8.24 14.52 22.65
N GLY A 409 -9.41 15.10 22.39
CA GLY A 409 -9.85 16.37 22.97
C GLY A 409 -9.31 17.65 22.30
N LYS A 410 -8.59 17.55 21.18
CA LYS A 410 -7.93 18.70 20.52
C LYS A 410 -8.91 19.55 19.72
N THR A 411 -8.76 20.86 19.75
CA THR A 411 -9.43 21.74 18.77
C THR A 411 -8.77 21.60 17.40
N VAL A 412 -9.56 21.37 16.35
CA VAL A 412 -9.06 21.07 15.00
C VAL A 412 -9.49 22.14 14.00
N LEU A 413 -8.54 22.60 13.19
CA LEU A 413 -8.84 23.35 11.97
C LEU A 413 -8.69 22.45 10.75
N LEU A 414 -9.78 22.21 10.03
CA LEU A 414 -9.80 21.54 8.74
C LEU A 414 -9.90 22.58 7.61
N HIS A 415 -8.92 22.62 6.72
CA HIS A 415 -8.91 23.63 5.66
C HIS A 415 -8.34 23.15 4.32
N CYS A 416 -8.64 23.90 3.27
CA CYS A 416 -7.96 23.87 1.99
C CYS A 416 -7.70 25.32 1.54
N VAL A 417 -7.39 25.55 0.27
CA VAL A 417 -7.10 26.89 -0.27
C VAL A 417 -8.28 27.86 -0.08
N GLU A 418 -9.36 27.74 -0.84
CA GLU A 418 -10.55 28.61 -0.70
C GLU A 418 -11.59 28.07 0.31
N GLY A 419 -11.42 26.84 0.80
CA GLY A 419 -12.41 26.19 1.66
C GLY A 419 -13.71 25.77 0.96
N ARG A 420 -13.75 25.80 -0.38
CA ARG A 420 -14.99 25.62 -1.16
C ARG A 420 -15.29 24.19 -1.59
N SER A 421 -14.25 23.38 -1.82
CA SER A 421 -14.42 22.03 -2.39
C SER A 421 -13.90 20.91 -1.50
N ARG A 422 -12.58 20.82 -1.32
CA ARG A 422 -11.95 19.78 -0.49
C ARG A 422 -12.42 19.80 0.97
N THR A 423 -12.45 20.98 1.59
CA THR A 423 -12.87 21.17 2.98
C THR A 423 -14.27 20.63 3.27
N PRO A 424 -15.35 21.06 2.55
CA PRO A 424 -16.67 20.51 2.78
C PRO A 424 -16.75 19.00 2.48
N SER A 425 -16.02 18.48 1.48
CA SER A 425 -15.99 17.04 1.21
C SER A 425 -15.45 16.23 2.40
N VAL A 426 -14.29 16.60 2.96
CA VAL A 426 -13.75 15.87 4.13
C VAL A 426 -14.61 16.07 5.38
N ALA A 427 -15.16 17.27 5.59
CA ALA A 427 -16.11 17.53 6.67
C ALA A 427 -17.39 16.67 6.55
N ALA A 428 -17.89 16.48 5.33
CA ALA A 428 -19.03 15.62 5.07
C ALA A 428 -18.70 14.14 5.34
N ARG A 429 -17.51 13.67 4.94
CA ARG A 429 -17.03 12.32 5.29
C ARG A 429 -16.92 12.14 6.81
N TYR A 430 -16.41 13.14 7.52
CA TYR A 430 -16.35 13.14 8.98
C TYR A 430 -17.75 13.10 9.62
N SER A 431 -18.72 13.83 9.07
CA SER A 431 -20.13 13.76 9.50
C SER A 431 -20.70 12.33 9.38
N ILE A 432 -20.36 11.60 8.32
CA ILE A 432 -20.75 10.19 8.14
C ILE A 432 -20.13 9.31 9.23
N LEU A 433 -18.85 9.51 9.57
CA LEU A 433 -18.19 8.78 10.66
C LEU A 433 -18.86 9.03 12.03
N LEU A 434 -19.47 10.20 12.22
CA LEU A 434 -20.28 10.53 13.39
C LEU A 434 -21.74 10.00 13.32
N GLY A 435 -22.11 9.29 12.25
CA GLY A 435 -23.48 8.82 12.03
C GLY A 435 -24.48 9.94 11.72
N ARG A 436 -24.01 11.06 11.16
CA ARG A 436 -24.82 12.25 10.85
C ARG A 436 -24.95 12.47 9.34
N ASN A 437 -25.91 13.31 8.96
CA ASN A 437 -26.15 13.63 7.55
C ASN A 437 -24.99 14.50 6.99
N PRO A 438 -24.28 14.08 5.94
CA PRO A 438 -23.21 14.86 5.31
C PRO A 438 -23.69 16.22 4.75
N GLU A 439 -24.95 16.32 4.31
CA GLU A 439 -25.51 17.53 3.70
C GLU A 439 -25.63 18.70 4.69
N ASP A 440 -25.64 18.43 5.99
CA ASP A 440 -25.68 19.48 7.01
C ASP A 440 -24.44 20.38 7.00
N VAL A 441 -23.31 19.88 6.49
CA VAL A 441 -22.07 20.67 6.32
C VAL A 441 -22.30 21.83 5.35
N LEU A 442 -23.07 21.63 4.29
CA LEU A 442 -23.34 22.68 3.30
C LEU A 442 -24.22 23.81 3.89
N LYS A 443 -25.00 23.52 4.93
CA LYS A 443 -25.87 24.52 5.59
C LYS A 443 -25.06 25.55 6.38
N VAL A 444 -23.92 25.14 6.96
CA VAL A 444 -23.05 26.03 7.74
C VAL A 444 -21.92 26.66 6.90
N MET A 445 -21.70 26.16 5.69
CA MET A 445 -20.70 26.66 4.75
C MET A 445 -21.35 27.27 3.49
N PRO A 446 -21.91 28.50 3.55
CA PRO A 446 -22.63 29.10 2.42
C PRO A 446 -21.77 29.34 1.17
N TRP A 447 -20.44 29.31 1.29
CA TRP A 447 -19.49 29.38 0.16
C TRP A 447 -19.14 28.02 -0.45
N ALA A 448 -19.55 26.91 0.17
CA ALA A 448 -19.23 25.57 -0.28
C ALA A 448 -19.79 25.33 -1.69
N LYS A 449 -18.91 24.89 -2.59
CA LYS A 449 -19.23 24.43 -3.94
C LYS A 449 -18.34 23.21 -4.22
N PRO A 450 -18.60 22.08 -3.54
CA PRO A 450 -17.79 20.89 -3.72
C PRO A 450 -17.92 20.36 -5.14
N LYS A 451 -16.79 19.95 -5.71
CA LYS A 451 -16.79 19.28 -7.01
C LYS A 451 -17.51 17.94 -6.87
N GLU A 452 -18.37 17.63 -7.82
CA GLU A 452 -19.15 16.39 -7.83
C GLU A 452 -18.26 15.14 -7.73
N SER A 453 -17.11 15.14 -8.40
CA SER A 453 -16.14 14.03 -8.34
C SER A 453 -15.51 13.83 -6.96
N LEU A 454 -15.44 14.86 -6.11
CA LEU A 454 -14.99 14.74 -4.72
C LEU A 454 -16.15 14.50 -3.77
N TRP A 455 -17.26 15.24 -3.95
CA TRP A 455 -18.44 15.14 -3.11
C TRP A 455 -19.03 13.75 -3.16
N SER A 456 -19.27 13.21 -4.36
CA SER A 456 -19.89 11.89 -4.53
C SER A 456 -19.11 10.81 -3.78
N VAL A 457 -17.78 10.76 -3.93
CA VAL A 457 -16.91 9.81 -3.21
C VAL A 457 -16.91 10.08 -1.71
N ALA A 458 -16.82 11.34 -1.27
CA ALA A 458 -16.80 11.69 0.15
C ALA A 458 -18.10 11.36 0.87
N THR A 459 -19.24 11.57 0.21
CA THR A 459 -20.57 11.29 0.75
C THR A 459 -21.07 9.89 0.43
N GLN A 460 -20.33 9.12 -0.38
CA GLN A 460 -20.68 7.74 -0.66
C GLN A 460 -20.58 6.95 0.64
N THR A 461 -21.74 6.64 1.21
CA THR A 461 -21.86 5.56 2.17
C THR A 461 -21.72 4.27 1.37
N LYS A 462 -20.55 3.62 1.40
CA LYS A 462 -20.52 2.18 1.12
C LYS A 462 -21.56 1.56 2.06
N PRO A 463 -22.50 0.73 1.57
CA PRO A 463 -23.49 0.13 2.44
C PRO A 463 -22.73 -0.53 3.59
N ALA A 464 -23.05 -0.15 4.82
CA ALA A 464 -22.30 -0.55 6.01
C ALA A 464 -22.15 -2.08 6.12
N ARG A 465 -23.04 -2.83 5.45
CA ARG A 465 -22.97 -4.25 5.11
C ARG A 465 -23.75 -4.52 3.82
N PRO A 466 -23.36 -5.51 2.99
CA PRO A 466 -24.17 -5.96 1.86
C PRO A 466 -25.55 -6.44 2.35
N ILE A 467 -26.61 -6.20 1.55
CA ILE A 467 -27.89 -6.85 1.79
C ILE A 467 -27.72 -8.33 1.44
N VAL A 468 -27.80 -9.21 2.45
CA VAL A 468 -27.73 -10.66 2.26
C VAL A 468 -29.14 -11.24 2.27
N ASP A 469 -29.55 -11.81 1.14
CA ASP A 469 -30.84 -12.48 0.95
C ASP A 469 -30.64 -13.99 0.71
N VAL A 470 -31.66 -14.80 1.03
CA VAL A 470 -31.63 -16.25 0.84
C VAL A 470 -32.77 -16.68 -0.08
N VAL A 471 -32.41 -17.19 -1.25
CA VAL A 471 -33.34 -17.66 -2.28
C VAL A 471 -33.27 -19.17 -2.38
N GLU A 472 -34.44 -19.80 -2.44
CA GLU A 472 -34.54 -21.20 -2.83
C GLU A 472 -34.62 -21.27 -4.36
N GLY A 473 -33.72 -21.99 -5.03
CA GLY A 473 -33.74 -22.11 -6.47
C GLY A 473 -32.46 -22.60 -7.11
N ASP A 474 -32.41 -22.49 -8.43
CA ASP A 474 -31.25 -22.81 -9.27
C ASP A 474 -30.42 -21.54 -9.51
N ILE A 475 -29.13 -21.58 -9.19
CA ILE A 475 -28.23 -20.44 -9.37
C ILE A 475 -28.11 -20.00 -10.84
N THR A 476 -28.33 -20.92 -11.79
CA THR A 476 -28.22 -20.63 -13.23
C THR A 476 -29.34 -19.74 -13.76
N THR A 477 -30.43 -19.55 -12.99
CA THR A 477 -31.57 -18.70 -13.36
C THR A 477 -31.51 -17.32 -12.70
N MET A 478 -30.48 -17.04 -11.89
CA MET A 478 -30.36 -15.78 -11.16
C MET A 478 -30.09 -14.60 -12.09
N HIS A 479 -30.78 -13.49 -11.85
CA HIS A 479 -30.52 -12.20 -12.48
C HIS A 479 -29.67 -11.34 -11.55
N VAL A 480 -28.35 -11.43 -11.72
CA VAL A 480 -27.33 -10.72 -10.94
C VAL A 480 -26.16 -10.36 -11.83
N ASP A 481 -25.29 -9.44 -11.42
CA ASP A 481 -24.12 -9.08 -12.22
C ASP A 481 -23.09 -10.23 -12.30
N ALA A 482 -22.92 -10.99 -11.22
CA ALA A 482 -22.03 -12.16 -11.18
C ALA A 482 -22.66 -13.36 -10.47
N ILE A 483 -22.44 -14.57 -10.99
CA ILE A 483 -22.72 -15.81 -10.25
C ILE A 483 -21.43 -16.51 -9.85
N VAL A 484 -21.42 -17.15 -8.67
CA VAL A 484 -20.27 -17.92 -8.20
C VAL A 484 -20.42 -19.39 -8.58
N ASN A 485 -19.39 -19.92 -9.20
CA ASN A 485 -19.24 -21.34 -9.48
C ASN A 485 -18.33 -22.00 -8.43
N ALA A 486 -18.86 -23.00 -7.72
CA ALA A 486 -18.07 -23.88 -6.87
C ALA A 486 -17.31 -24.90 -7.72
N ALA A 487 -16.19 -24.44 -8.30
CA ALA A 487 -15.37 -25.17 -9.24
C ALA A 487 -14.39 -26.14 -8.53
N ASN A 488 -13.76 -26.97 -9.33
CA ASN A 488 -12.61 -27.78 -8.90
C ASN A 488 -11.30 -27.15 -9.42
N ARG A 489 -10.15 -27.56 -8.85
CA ARG A 489 -8.81 -27.03 -9.18
C ARG A 489 -8.49 -27.02 -10.68
N ARG A 490 -9.11 -27.92 -11.47
CA ARG A 490 -8.84 -28.01 -12.91
C ARG A 490 -9.50 -26.89 -13.71
N LEU A 491 -10.57 -26.26 -13.23
CA LEU A 491 -11.39 -25.27 -13.97
C LEU A 491 -12.02 -25.77 -15.29
N LEU A 492 -11.86 -27.05 -15.66
CA LEU A 492 -12.34 -27.60 -16.93
C LEU A 492 -13.73 -28.24 -16.79
N GLY A 493 -14.58 -27.65 -15.95
CA GLY A 493 -15.90 -28.18 -15.60
C GLY A 493 -15.88 -29.41 -14.70
N GLY A 494 -17.07 -29.97 -14.46
CA GLY A 494 -17.29 -30.97 -13.41
C GLY A 494 -18.78 -31.30 -13.22
N GLY A 495 -19.11 -31.90 -12.07
CA GLY A 495 -20.48 -32.25 -11.69
C GLY A 495 -21.15 -31.21 -10.79
N GLY A 496 -22.40 -31.45 -10.38
CA GLY A 496 -23.13 -30.57 -9.46
C GLY A 496 -23.38 -29.18 -10.04
N VAL A 497 -23.17 -28.13 -9.24
CA VAL A 497 -23.40 -26.74 -9.63
C VAL A 497 -22.47 -26.29 -10.77
N ASP A 498 -21.23 -26.75 -10.78
CA ASP A 498 -20.23 -26.47 -11.82
C ASP A 498 -20.71 -26.98 -13.19
N GLY A 499 -21.15 -28.23 -13.24
CA GLY A 499 -21.75 -28.79 -14.45
C GLY A 499 -23.03 -28.07 -14.88
N ALA A 500 -23.86 -27.61 -13.94
CA ALA A 500 -25.07 -26.85 -14.25
C ALA A 500 -24.74 -25.49 -14.89
N ILE A 501 -23.78 -24.74 -14.32
CA ILE A 501 -23.32 -23.45 -14.81
C ILE A 501 -22.72 -23.58 -16.22
N HIS A 502 -21.83 -24.57 -16.45
CA HIS A 502 -21.27 -24.79 -17.79
C HIS A 502 -22.32 -25.17 -18.84
N ARG A 503 -23.32 -25.99 -18.48
CA ARG A 503 -24.41 -26.34 -19.41
C ARG A 503 -25.28 -25.13 -19.75
N ALA A 504 -25.64 -24.32 -18.75
CA ALA A 504 -26.51 -23.17 -18.93
C ALA A 504 -25.80 -22.00 -19.63
N GLY A 505 -24.56 -21.68 -19.25
CA GLY A 505 -23.78 -20.58 -19.83
C GLY A 505 -23.16 -20.89 -21.19
N GLY A 506 -23.10 -22.17 -21.57
CA GLY A 506 -22.59 -22.59 -22.88
C GLY A 506 -21.05 -22.59 -22.98
N PRO A 507 -20.51 -22.83 -24.19
CA PRO A 507 -19.09 -23.14 -24.37
C PRO A 507 -18.13 -22.00 -24.01
N ALA A 508 -18.57 -20.74 -24.06
CA ALA A 508 -17.73 -19.56 -23.83
C ALA A 508 -17.00 -19.63 -22.47
N ILE A 509 -17.69 -20.08 -21.42
CA ILE A 509 -17.11 -20.24 -20.07
C ILE A 509 -15.93 -21.23 -20.10
N LEU A 510 -16.10 -22.38 -20.75
CA LEU A 510 -15.07 -23.41 -20.79
C LEU A 510 -13.88 -22.99 -21.66
N GLU A 511 -14.12 -22.27 -22.76
CA GLU A 511 -13.02 -21.78 -23.60
C GLU A 511 -12.16 -20.74 -22.86
N GLU A 512 -12.77 -19.81 -22.12
CA GLU A 512 -12.01 -18.87 -21.29
C GLU A 512 -11.28 -19.59 -20.13
N CYS A 513 -11.90 -20.61 -19.51
CA CYS A 513 -11.21 -21.45 -18.52
C CYS A 513 -9.99 -22.18 -19.10
N LYS A 514 -10.06 -22.66 -20.36
CA LYS A 514 -8.90 -23.27 -21.04
C LYS A 514 -7.80 -22.24 -21.30
N VAL A 515 -8.15 -21.01 -21.68
CA VAL A 515 -7.17 -19.92 -21.85
C VAL A 515 -6.48 -19.62 -20.52
N LEU A 516 -7.24 -19.51 -19.42
CA LEU A 516 -6.67 -19.34 -18.08
C LEU A 516 -5.73 -20.48 -17.72
N ARG A 517 -6.12 -21.74 -17.97
CA ARG A 517 -5.28 -22.93 -17.75
C ARG A 517 -4.04 -23.02 -18.65
N ALA A 518 -4.04 -22.35 -19.80
CA ALA A 518 -2.89 -22.32 -20.71
C ALA A 518 -1.95 -21.15 -20.43
N THR A 519 -2.38 -20.15 -19.65
CA THR A 519 -1.65 -18.89 -19.47
C THR A 519 -1.38 -18.61 -17.99
N SER A 520 -2.38 -18.08 -17.28
CA SER A 520 -2.21 -17.50 -15.93
C SER A 520 -2.32 -18.54 -14.82
N LEU A 521 -2.93 -19.70 -15.08
CA LEU A 521 -3.18 -20.76 -14.10
C LEU A 521 -2.77 -22.15 -14.64
N PRO A 522 -1.50 -22.35 -15.08
CA PRO A 522 -1.04 -23.62 -15.66
C PRO A 522 -1.25 -24.82 -14.74
N ASP A 523 -1.11 -24.63 -13.42
CA ASP A 523 -1.33 -25.67 -12.41
C ASP A 523 -2.78 -25.73 -11.90
N GLY A 524 -3.59 -24.74 -12.25
CA GLY A 524 -5.00 -24.61 -11.83
C GLY A 524 -5.22 -23.65 -10.69
N LEU A 525 -6.49 -23.58 -10.27
CA LEU A 525 -6.88 -22.66 -9.21
C LEU A 525 -6.64 -23.30 -7.83
N THR A 526 -5.91 -22.59 -6.98
CA THR A 526 -5.63 -23.01 -5.61
C THR A 526 -6.90 -22.98 -4.75
N VAL A 527 -6.93 -23.77 -3.68
CA VAL A 527 -8.09 -23.82 -2.76
C VAL A 527 -8.23 -22.46 -2.06
N GLY A 528 -9.45 -21.94 -2.01
CA GLY A 528 -9.79 -20.64 -1.46
C GLY A 528 -9.63 -19.48 -2.45
N ALA A 529 -8.97 -19.68 -3.59
CA ALA A 529 -8.80 -18.63 -4.61
C ALA A 529 -10.04 -18.49 -5.52
N ALA A 530 -10.12 -17.37 -6.24
CA ALA A 530 -11.19 -17.05 -7.17
C ALA A 530 -10.63 -16.47 -8.48
N VAL A 531 -11.26 -16.77 -9.62
CA VAL A 531 -10.98 -16.19 -10.94
C VAL A 531 -12.29 -15.99 -11.70
N ALA A 532 -12.35 -15.10 -12.69
CA ALA A 532 -13.57 -14.82 -13.43
C ALA A 532 -13.44 -15.15 -14.91
N THR A 533 -14.57 -15.51 -15.51
CA THR A 533 -14.80 -15.58 -16.95
C THR A 533 -16.09 -14.82 -17.29
N THR A 534 -16.35 -14.61 -18.58
CA THR A 534 -17.70 -14.28 -19.06
C THR A 534 -18.73 -15.28 -18.53
N ALA A 535 -19.98 -14.84 -18.34
CA ALA A 535 -21.09 -15.74 -18.01
C ALA A 535 -21.73 -16.43 -19.22
N GLY A 536 -21.26 -16.14 -20.43
CA GLY A 536 -21.79 -16.72 -21.66
C GLY A 536 -23.28 -16.42 -21.83
N LYS A 537 -24.13 -17.44 -21.82
CA LYS A 537 -25.59 -17.35 -22.02
C LYS A 537 -26.40 -17.15 -20.73
N LEU A 538 -25.75 -17.10 -19.57
CA LEU A 538 -26.44 -16.89 -18.29
C LEU A 538 -26.99 -15.46 -18.18
N ASN A 539 -27.96 -15.27 -17.29
CA ASN A 539 -28.50 -13.95 -16.94
C ASN A 539 -27.57 -13.16 -15.99
N ALA A 540 -26.27 -13.20 -16.27
CA ALA A 540 -25.22 -12.50 -15.55
C ALA A 540 -24.15 -12.00 -16.52
N LYS A 541 -23.27 -11.12 -16.06
CA LYS A 541 -22.11 -10.65 -16.85
C LYS A 541 -20.90 -11.56 -16.62
N TRP A 542 -20.71 -11.98 -15.37
CA TRP A 542 -19.53 -12.73 -14.94
C TRP A 542 -19.89 -14.06 -14.28
N VAL A 543 -19.04 -15.06 -14.47
CA VAL A 543 -18.96 -16.24 -13.62
C VAL A 543 -17.67 -16.18 -12.83
N VAL A 544 -17.77 -16.14 -11.50
CA VAL A 544 -16.62 -16.21 -10.58
C VAL A 544 -16.41 -17.67 -10.19
N HIS A 545 -15.34 -18.28 -10.67
CA HIS A 545 -14.93 -19.64 -10.33
C HIS A 545 -14.09 -19.63 -9.06
N THR A 546 -14.50 -20.39 -8.04
CA THR A 546 -13.74 -20.55 -6.80
C THR A 546 -13.66 -22.01 -6.37
N VAL A 547 -12.57 -22.40 -5.71
CA VAL A 547 -12.33 -23.78 -5.25
C VAL A 547 -12.46 -23.87 -3.74
N GLY A 548 -13.52 -24.50 -3.25
CA GLY A 548 -13.65 -24.81 -1.82
C GLY A 548 -12.74 -25.95 -1.35
N PRO A 549 -12.40 -26.06 -0.06
CA PRO A 549 -11.68 -27.21 0.49
C PRO A 549 -12.59 -28.45 0.57
N ARG A 550 -11.99 -29.65 0.45
CA ARG A 550 -12.66 -30.89 0.89
C ARG A 550 -12.65 -30.96 2.41
N TYR A 551 -13.77 -31.37 2.98
CA TYR A 551 -13.91 -31.53 4.43
C TYR A 551 -12.94 -32.56 4.99
N SER A 552 -12.38 -32.27 6.16
CA SER A 552 -11.51 -33.15 6.93
C SER A 552 -12.00 -33.16 8.38
N GLY A 553 -12.17 -34.35 8.96
CA GLY A 553 -12.51 -34.47 10.38
C GLY A 553 -11.32 -34.27 11.33
N SER A 554 -10.09 -34.23 10.80
CA SER A 554 -8.84 -34.16 11.57
C SER A 554 -8.07 -32.86 11.40
N GLU A 555 -8.45 -32.02 10.43
CA GLU A 555 -7.76 -30.77 10.09
C GLU A 555 -8.80 -29.67 9.90
N ASP A 556 -8.67 -28.55 10.62
CA ASP A 556 -9.56 -27.41 10.44
C ASP A 556 -9.21 -26.65 9.16
N ARG A 557 -10.13 -26.66 8.19
CA ARG A 557 -10.00 -25.96 6.91
C ARG A 557 -11.00 -24.82 6.76
N SER A 558 -11.59 -24.37 7.87
CA SER A 558 -12.67 -23.38 7.85
C SER A 558 -12.21 -22.05 7.27
N GLU A 559 -10.95 -21.66 7.48
CA GLU A 559 -10.37 -20.46 6.87
C GLU A 559 -10.31 -20.53 5.35
N LEU A 560 -9.90 -21.67 4.79
CA LEU A 560 -9.90 -21.89 3.34
C LEU A 560 -11.31 -21.85 2.75
N LEU A 561 -12.31 -22.37 3.48
CA LEU A 561 -13.71 -22.26 3.06
C LEU A 561 -14.19 -20.80 3.10
N ARG A 562 -13.87 -20.05 4.17
CA ARG A 562 -14.20 -18.62 4.25
C ARG A 562 -13.50 -17.82 3.15
N ALA A 563 -12.24 -18.13 2.85
CA ALA A 563 -11.46 -17.49 1.79
C ALA A 563 -12.12 -17.62 0.41
N ALA A 564 -12.73 -18.77 0.10
CA ALA A 564 -13.47 -18.95 -1.16
C ALA A 564 -14.60 -17.92 -1.33
N TYR A 565 -15.28 -17.55 -0.23
CA TYR A 565 -16.29 -16.49 -0.24
C TYR A 565 -15.67 -15.10 -0.27
N THR A 566 -14.73 -14.80 0.62
CA THR A 566 -14.16 -13.44 0.73
C THR A 566 -13.36 -13.04 -0.50
N ARG A 567 -12.59 -13.96 -1.11
CA ARG A 567 -11.86 -13.68 -2.36
C ARG A 567 -12.77 -13.60 -3.58
N SER A 568 -13.90 -14.31 -3.59
CA SER A 568 -14.92 -14.13 -4.63
C SER A 568 -15.55 -12.74 -4.54
N LEU A 569 -15.78 -12.21 -3.33
CA LEU A 569 -16.27 -10.85 -3.12
C LEU A 569 -15.22 -9.79 -3.50
N ALA A 570 -13.95 -9.99 -3.13
CA ALA A 570 -12.87 -9.09 -3.54
C ALA A 570 -12.69 -9.05 -5.07
N LEU A 571 -12.78 -10.21 -5.74
CA LEU A 571 -12.76 -10.26 -7.20
C LEU A 571 -13.97 -9.55 -7.81
N ALA A 572 -15.16 -9.75 -7.23
CA ALA A 572 -16.37 -9.04 -7.64
C ALA A 572 -16.22 -7.52 -7.52
N ASP A 573 -15.57 -7.03 -6.46
CA ASP A 573 -15.25 -5.61 -6.29
C ASP A 573 -14.33 -5.10 -7.40
N SER A 574 -13.28 -5.86 -7.75
CA SER A 574 -12.37 -5.50 -8.84
C SER A 574 -13.05 -5.45 -10.22
N LEU A 575 -14.15 -6.21 -10.39
CA LEU A 575 -14.96 -6.24 -11.61
C LEU A 575 -16.08 -5.18 -11.62
N GLY A 576 -16.22 -4.41 -10.54
CA GLY A 576 -17.24 -3.36 -10.39
C GLY A 576 -18.69 -3.89 -10.36
N VAL A 577 -18.91 -5.10 -9.85
CA VAL A 577 -20.25 -5.72 -9.86
C VAL A 577 -21.07 -5.29 -8.64
N GLY A 578 -22.34 -4.95 -8.86
CA GLY A 578 -23.23 -4.47 -7.79
C GLY A 578 -23.98 -5.58 -7.06
N SER A 579 -24.12 -6.76 -7.69
CA SER A 579 -24.87 -7.90 -7.18
C SER A 579 -24.21 -9.24 -7.49
N ILE A 580 -24.18 -10.15 -6.51
CA ILE A 580 -23.56 -11.48 -6.67
C ILE A 580 -24.44 -12.60 -6.07
N ALA A 581 -24.46 -13.77 -6.72
CA ALA A 581 -25.13 -14.96 -6.19
C ALA A 581 -24.14 -16.07 -5.84
N PHE A 582 -24.25 -16.65 -4.65
CA PHE A 582 -23.43 -17.76 -4.17
C PHE A 582 -24.22 -19.05 -4.00
N PRO A 583 -23.70 -20.21 -4.46
CA PRO A 583 -24.17 -21.51 -4.00
C PRO A 583 -23.54 -21.82 -2.62
N LEU A 584 -23.98 -22.92 -2.00
CA LEU A 584 -23.26 -23.46 -0.84
C LEU A 584 -21.99 -24.17 -1.32
N ILE A 585 -20.81 -23.59 -1.03
CA ILE A 585 -19.50 -24.13 -1.39
C ILE A 585 -19.15 -25.26 -0.42
N SER A 586 -18.54 -26.32 -0.94
CA SER A 586 -18.12 -27.53 -0.22
C SER A 586 -19.22 -28.38 0.45
N GLY A 587 -20.44 -27.88 0.63
CA GLY A 587 -21.57 -28.60 1.25
C GLY A 587 -22.22 -29.71 0.41
N GLY A 588 -21.68 -29.98 -0.78
CA GLY A 588 -22.09 -31.06 -1.69
C GLY A 588 -21.06 -32.20 -1.75
N SER A 589 -20.49 -32.42 -2.93
CA SER A 589 -19.53 -33.51 -3.22
C SER A 589 -18.22 -33.45 -2.42
N TYR A 590 -17.93 -32.32 -1.76
CA TYR A 590 -16.74 -32.13 -0.93
C TYR A 590 -16.99 -32.45 0.55
N GLY A 591 -18.22 -32.89 0.89
CA GLY A 591 -18.54 -33.57 2.15
C GLY A 591 -18.61 -32.68 3.38
N TRP A 592 -18.63 -31.36 3.22
CA TRP A 592 -18.70 -30.45 4.37
C TRP A 592 -20.04 -30.57 5.08
N PRO A 593 -20.10 -30.73 6.42
CA PRO A 593 -21.36 -30.76 7.16
C PRO A 593 -22.20 -29.50 6.89
N LYS A 594 -23.42 -29.68 6.37
CA LYS A 594 -24.23 -28.57 5.83
C LYS A 594 -24.42 -27.41 6.80
N ALA A 595 -24.74 -27.69 8.06
CA ALA A 595 -24.96 -26.65 9.07
C ALA A 595 -23.70 -25.80 9.31
N ASP A 596 -22.53 -26.44 9.37
CA ASP A 596 -21.26 -25.73 9.53
C ASP A 596 -20.85 -25.00 8.24
N ALA A 597 -21.03 -25.61 7.07
CA ALA A 597 -20.77 -24.93 5.79
C ALA A 597 -21.58 -23.62 5.65
N ILE A 598 -22.85 -23.65 6.06
CA ILE A 598 -23.72 -22.46 6.07
C ILE A 598 -23.23 -21.45 7.11
N ALA A 599 -22.81 -21.89 8.30
CA ALA A 599 -22.25 -20.99 9.31
C ALA A 599 -21.00 -20.28 8.79
N GLN A 600 -20.08 -21.00 8.11
CA GLN A 600 -18.90 -20.42 7.48
C GLN A 600 -19.27 -19.47 6.33
N GLN A 601 -20.23 -19.85 5.48
CA GLN A 601 -20.76 -19.00 4.41
C GLN A 601 -21.32 -17.68 4.96
N VAL A 602 -22.24 -17.76 5.92
CA VAL A 602 -22.88 -16.59 6.54
C VAL A 602 -21.83 -15.70 7.17
N LYS A 603 -20.92 -16.28 7.99
CA LYS A 603 -19.84 -15.52 8.63
C LYS A 603 -18.99 -14.80 7.58
N ALA A 604 -18.53 -15.49 6.54
CA ALA A 604 -17.69 -14.90 5.51
C ALA A 604 -18.40 -13.73 4.80
N VAL A 605 -19.64 -13.89 4.36
CA VAL A 605 -20.33 -12.85 3.59
C VAL A 605 -20.79 -11.66 4.45
N THR A 606 -21.08 -11.85 5.74
CA THR A 606 -21.52 -10.77 6.62
C THR A 606 -20.37 -9.97 7.23
N THR A 607 -19.17 -10.56 7.33
CA THR A 607 -17.97 -9.86 7.83
C THR A 607 -17.05 -9.34 6.73
N SER A 608 -17.31 -9.67 5.47
CA SER A 608 -16.51 -9.18 4.34
C SER A 608 -16.70 -7.68 4.14
N GLN A 609 -15.60 -6.95 3.98
CA GLN A 609 -15.62 -5.61 3.42
C GLN A 609 -15.73 -5.74 1.91
N THR A 610 -16.83 -5.27 1.32
CA THR A 610 -17.08 -5.38 -0.12
C THR A 610 -17.90 -4.20 -0.63
N SER A 611 -17.68 -3.82 -1.90
CA SER A 611 -18.48 -2.83 -2.62
C SER A 611 -19.79 -3.42 -3.19
N VAL A 612 -19.90 -4.75 -3.25
CA VAL A 612 -21.11 -5.45 -3.68
C VAL A 612 -22.29 -5.07 -2.78
N SER A 613 -23.34 -4.50 -3.36
CA SER A 613 -24.49 -4.00 -2.61
C SER A 613 -25.46 -5.10 -2.18
N ARG A 614 -25.53 -6.20 -2.94
CA ARG A 614 -26.45 -7.32 -2.71
C ARG A 614 -25.79 -8.68 -2.92
N ILE A 615 -25.89 -9.55 -1.91
CA ILE A 615 -25.42 -10.93 -1.94
C ILE A 615 -26.63 -11.86 -1.83
N THR A 616 -26.83 -12.73 -2.81
CA THR A 616 -27.89 -13.74 -2.80
C THR A 616 -27.30 -15.11 -2.49
N LEU A 617 -27.69 -15.71 -1.37
CA LEU A 617 -27.35 -17.10 -1.04
C LEU A 617 -28.40 -18.02 -1.65
N VAL A 618 -28.02 -18.76 -2.68
CA VAL A 618 -28.91 -19.65 -3.44
C VAL A 618 -28.86 -21.06 -2.85
N ALA A 619 -29.97 -21.47 -2.24
CA ALA A 619 -30.16 -22.80 -1.69
C ALA A 619 -30.95 -23.67 -2.67
N TYR A 620 -30.42 -24.82 -3.05
CA TYR A 620 -31.06 -25.70 -4.04
C TYR A 620 -32.29 -26.48 -3.51
N SER A 621 -32.58 -26.39 -2.20
CA SER A 621 -33.73 -27.04 -1.56
C SER A 621 -34.33 -26.18 -0.45
N SER A 622 -35.60 -26.39 -0.15
CA SER A 622 -36.33 -25.65 0.90
C SER A 622 -35.74 -25.85 2.29
N GLU A 623 -35.30 -27.07 2.61
CA GLU A 623 -34.62 -27.39 3.88
C GLU A 623 -33.35 -26.55 4.05
N LEU A 624 -32.54 -26.47 3.00
CA LEU A 624 -31.30 -25.69 3.03
C LEU A 624 -31.59 -24.20 3.14
N ALA A 625 -32.60 -23.69 2.40
CA ALA A 625 -33.01 -22.30 2.47
C ALA A 625 -33.51 -21.91 3.88
N GLN A 626 -34.28 -22.78 4.53
CA GLN A 626 -34.75 -22.56 5.90
C GLN A 626 -33.59 -22.51 6.90
N LEU A 627 -32.63 -23.44 6.80
CA LEU A 627 -31.46 -23.47 7.67
C LEU A 627 -30.56 -22.24 7.47
N THR A 628 -30.32 -21.83 6.23
CA THR A 628 -29.56 -20.61 5.92
C THR A 628 -30.24 -19.35 6.45
N ARG A 629 -31.57 -19.23 6.30
CA ARG A 629 -32.33 -18.10 6.89
C ARG A 629 -32.24 -18.08 8.41
N LYS A 630 -32.27 -19.24 9.06
CA LYS A 630 -32.14 -19.35 10.52
C LYS A 630 -30.76 -18.87 10.99
N LEU A 631 -29.68 -19.36 10.39
CA LEU A 631 -28.31 -18.99 10.76
C LEU A 631 -27.95 -17.55 10.40
N LEU A 632 -28.52 -17.01 9.30
CA LEU A 632 -28.36 -15.61 8.94
C LEU A 632 -29.04 -14.66 9.94
N LYS A 633 -30.20 -15.05 10.51
CA LYS A 633 -30.88 -14.26 11.55
C LYS A 633 -30.07 -14.23 12.85
N SER A 634 -29.54 -15.37 13.29
CA SER A 634 -28.76 -15.46 14.54
C SER A 634 -27.40 -14.72 14.53
N GLN A 635 -27.00 -14.14 13.41
CA GLN A 635 -25.81 -13.29 13.28
C GLN A 635 -26.16 -11.80 13.20
N ARG A 636 -27.45 -11.46 13.12
CA ARG A 636 -27.98 -10.09 13.13
C ARG A 636 -28.47 -9.66 14.52
N ASP A 637 -28.87 -10.62 15.34
CA ASP A 637 -29.17 -10.48 16.78
C ASP A 637 -27.88 -10.68 17.59
#